data_AF-A0A2V7L8M5-F1
#
_entry.id   AF-A0A2V7L8M5-F1
#
_cell.length_a   1.000
_cell.length_b   1.000
_cell.length_c   1.000
_cell.angle_alpha   90.00
_cell.angle_beta   90.00
_cell.angle_gamma   90.00
#
_symmetry.space_group_name_H-M   'P 1'
#
loop_
_entity.id
_entity.type
_entity.pdbx_description
1 polymer ?
#
loop_
_entity_poly.entity_id
_entity_poly.type
_entity_poly.pdbx_seq_one_letter_code
_entity_poly.pdbx_strand_id
1 'polypeptide(L)'
;MIGLAALLVAVGCALPVYGQVPRREFTRDSVPPYLSFPEPGLDDPAAYEGYSTRVFRDARGNAFQVYVNAATGRVVNLWADALDESVGFTVRDSGGKPAEVAWGTARAEVTESLAGRIRSLTYGLEAPASVTIGLFLLGSMRVERDLQYARRDTLPLDAAAFPQHELTELIDRIGRLPPTERARHLAVLGAKTVDGLRARLRPEVAMDRGDTTWAVRVEEPSFDGKHHLRLEISGDSRETAPALTGSVVTIRRPAGGPVRISVRVTTDAPALVPLSRTEIFNDEFRRFYETVRSDTGHAERFRRLEREVRGMELLCSGEKLMAGLPNFATYFGRDMFMTALLMQPVWAPEMPEHVIASALAKLAPDGDVSHEEALGGQAIRENAAEYNRLMAAGKLMQARTVLARLDATRENYIMIDDDFQLPVVVARYLSDQRVPADRKRRFLGEEHRLARLVANLDYVARLAAPYAHDPGATKLVSFPRAPDGRGWISASWRDSHAGYGGGRFAMDVNVLWVPHALESIGTILDALSQLGLKPAIPKGPLATFAKDRAALARAVATWKGAERHFQVTLAGGAVAERVSKRVNWLPQPERDYWEGVRGGARAQGAGKDTLRFLALSLDAAGRPIPIVNTDPAMALLLDPLGRDRTRITRRPSCGAGT
;
A
#
# COMPACT_ATOMS: atom_id res chain seq x y z
N MET A 1 -45.11 -10.76 62.58
CA MET A 1 -44.49 -9.61 63.28
C MET A 1 -43.27 -10.13 64.01
N ILE A 2 -42.12 -9.42 63.89
CA ILE A 2 -40.83 -9.70 64.57
C ILE A 2 -40.17 -10.98 64.02
N GLY A 3 -38.89 -11.08 63.66
CA GLY A 3 -37.70 -10.24 63.75
C GLY A 3 -36.46 -11.17 63.72
N LEU A 4 -35.31 -10.64 63.26
CA LEU A 4 -33.93 -11.18 63.36
C LEU A 4 -33.58 -12.45 62.57
N ALA A 5 -32.35 -12.71 62.11
CA ALA A 5 -31.11 -11.95 61.88
C ALA A 5 -30.05 -12.96 61.35
N ALA A 6 -29.17 -12.57 60.42
CA ALA A 6 -27.74 -12.98 60.34
C ALA A 6 -27.14 -12.41 59.03
N LEU A 7 -26.36 -11.34 59.09
CA LEU A 7 -24.90 -11.28 59.28
C LEU A 7 -24.14 -11.32 57.93
N LEU A 8 -23.69 -10.15 57.46
CA LEU A 8 -22.67 -10.03 56.41
C LEU A 8 -21.71 -8.90 56.77
N VAL A 9 -20.46 -9.29 56.98
CA VAL A 9 -19.32 -8.43 57.32
C VAL A 9 -18.81 -7.73 56.06
N ALA A 10 -18.53 -6.44 56.20
CA ALA A 10 -17.99 -5.55 55.18
C ALA A 10 -16.47 -5.65 55.08
N VAL A 11 -15.94 -5.52 53.85
CA VAL A 11 -14.62 -4.92 53.56
C VAL A 11 -14.82 -4.02 52.34
N GLY A 12 -14.50 -2.73 52.50
CA GLY A 12 -14.85 -1.67 51.58
C GLY A 12 -13.92 -1.52 50.37
N CYS A 13 -14.46 -0.87 49.33
CA CYS A 13 -13.71 -0.15 48.31
C CYS A 13 -14.35 1.22 48.12
N ALA A 14 -13.53 2.25 48.25
CA ALA A 14 -13.90 3.65 48.25
C ALA A 14 -14.29 4.14 46.85
N LEU A 15 -15.39 4.88 46.78
CA LEU A 15 -15.84 5.66 45.63
C LEU A 15 -14.97 6.91 45.47
N PRO A 16 -14.56 7.30 44.24
CA PRO A 16 -14.00 8.62 44.01
C PRO A 16 -15.10 9.68 43.87
N VAL A 17 -14.85 10.79 44.54
CA VAL A 17 -15.67 11.97 44.73
C VAL A 17 -15.84 12.76 43.41
N TYR A 18 -17.07 13.13 43.11
CA TYR A 18 -17.45 14.05 42.04
C TYR A 18 -16.95 15.47 42.32
N GLY A 19 -16.22 16.04 41.36
CA GLY A 19 -15.71 17.42 41.44
C GLY A 19 -14.91 17.81 40.20
N GLN A 20 -15.52 17.79 39.02
CA GLN A 20 -14.98 18.45 37.82
C GLN A 20 -16.09 19.24 37.11
N VAL A 21 -15.82 20.53 36.93
CA VAL A 21 -16.60 21.47 36.10
C VAL A 21 -16.62 20.97 34.65
N PRO A 22 -17.72 21.15 33.87
CA PRO A 22 -17.91 20.43 32.61
C PRO A 22 -16.83 20.78 31.59
N ARG A 23 -16.10 19.74 31.17
CA ARG A 23 -15.31 19.72 29.93
C ARG A 23 -16.27 20.05 28.78
N ARG A 24 -15.80 20.73 27.71
CA ARG A 24 -16.55 20.79 26.45
C ARG A 24 -16.87 19.35 26.03
N GLU A 25 -18.10 18.92 26.27
CA GLU A 25 -18.65 17.74 25.65
C GLU A 25 -18.77 18.07 24.17
N PHE A 26 -17.87 17.46 23.39
CA PHE A 26 -18.00 17.39 21.96
C PHE A 26 -19.37 16.79 21.62
N THR A 27 -20.15 17.53 20.84
CA THR A 27 -21.53 17.20 20.44
C THR A 27 -21.60 15.94 19.57
N ARG A 28 -22.80 15.57 19.11
CA ARG A 28 -23.17 14.34 18.36
C ARG A 28 -22.26 13.90 17.19
N ASP A 29 -21.32 14.72 16.75
CA ASP A 29 -20.46 14.51 15.57
C ASP A 29 -18.99 14.12 15.92
N SER A 30 -18.74 13.63 17.14
CA SER A 30 -17.41 13.10 17.52
C SER A 30 -17.30 11.58 17.31
N VAL A 31 -16.19 11.13 16.72
CA VAL A 31 -15.89 9.72 16.43
C VAL A 31 -14.72 9.21 17.28
N PRO A 32 -14.78 7.99 17.83
CA PRO A 32 -13.62 7.38 18.47
C PRO A 32 -12.60 6.92 17.42
N PRO A 33 -11.35 6.64 17.79
CA PRO A 33 -10.42 5.95 16.93
C PRO A 33 -11.02 4.60 16.47
N TYR A 34 -10.98 4.37 15.16
CA TYR A 34 -11.37 3.12 14.55
C TYR A 34 -10.33 2.02 14.84
N LEU A 35 -9.06 2.37 14.69
CA LEU A 35 -7.89 1.59 15.11
C LEU A 35 -6.92 2.48 15.90
N SER A 36 -6.10 1.86 16.75
CA SER A 36 -5.04 2.52 17.50
C SER A 36 -3.84 1.58 17.65
N PHE A 37 -2.64 2.13 17.52
CA PHE A 37 -1.39 1.39 17.64
C PHE A 37 -0.38 2.19 18.48
N PRO A 38 0.40 1.53 19.36
CA PRO A 38 0.22 0.15 19.79
C PRO A 38 -1.06 -0.02 20.62
N GLU A 39 -1.69 -1.18 20.52
CA GLU A 39 -2.80 -1.61 21.36
C GLU A 39 -2.26 -2.44 22.54
N PRO A 40 -2.43 -1.97 23.80
CA PRO A 40 -1.94 -2.70 24.97
C PRO A 40 -2.48 -4.13 25.05
N GLY A 41 -1.55 -5.08 25.25
CA GLY A 41 -1.83 -6.52 25.34
C GLY A 41 -1.96 -7.25 24.00
N LEU A 42 -2.01 -6.54 22.87
CA LEU A 42 -2.02 -7.16 21.54
C LEU A 42 -0.70 -6.97 20.79
N ASP A 43 -0.13 -5.77 20.86
CA ASP A 43 1.09 -5.40 20.16
C ASP A 43 2.33 -5.57 21.04
N ASP A 44 3.46 -5.89 20.39
CA ASP A 44 4.79 -5.82 20.99
C ASP A 44 5.19 -4.33 21.13
N PRO A 45 5.35 -3.79 22.34
CA PRO A 45 5.74 -2.40 22.54
C PRO A 45 7.05 -2.02 21.86
N ALA A 46 7.99 -2.97 21.72
CA ALA A 46 9.29 -2.72 21.06
C ALA A 46 9.13 -2.45 19.56
N ALA A 47 8.17 -3.10 18.90
CA ALA A 47 7.90 -2.90 17.47
C ALA A 47 7.33 -1.50 17.15
N TYR A 48 6.76 -0.83 18.16
CA TYR A 48 6.15 0.50 18.06
C TYR A 48 6.89 1.54 18.89
N GLU A 49 8.15 1.28 19.29
CA GLU A 49 8.93 2.21 20.10
C GLU A 49 9.00 3.58 19.41
N GLY A 50 8.55 4.62 20.12
CA GLY A 50 8.51 5.98 19.60
C GLY A 50 7.40 6.26 18.58
N TYR A 51 6.50 5.33 18.28
CA TYR A 51 5.37 5.54 17.38
C TYR A 51 4.02 5.37 18.08
N SER A 52 3.14 6.35 17.93
CA SER A 52 1.73 6.25 18.32
C SER A 52 0.84 6.63 17.16
N THR A 53 -0.12 5.77 16.80
CA THR A 53 -1.02 5.96 15.66
C THR A 53 -2.47 5.81 16.08
N ARG A 54 -3.33 6.67 15.55
CA ARG A 54 -4.79 6.50 15.58
C ARG A 54 -5.34 6.64 14.17
N VAL A 55 -6.25 5.76 13.80
CA VAL A 55 -6.99 5.84 12.54
C VAL A 55 -8.43 6.20 12.86
N PHE A 56 -8.94 7.25 12.25
CA PHE A 56 -10.33 7.69 12.36
C PHE A 56 -11.07 7.44 11.04
N ARG A 57 -12.39 7.55 11.09
CA ARG A 57 -13.26 7.60 9.91
C ARG A 57 -13.71 9.03 9.71
N ASP A 58 -13.57 9.58 8.51
CA ASP A 58 -14.12 10.91 8.21
C ASP A 58 -15.65 10.87 8.06
N ALA A 59 -16.26 12.02 7.74
CA ALA A 59 -17.72 12.13 7.56
C ALA A 59 -18.30 11.24 6.43
N ARG A 60 -17.45 10.72 5.53
CA ARG A 60 -17.81 9.79 4.45
C ARG A 60 -17.30 8.37 4.70
N GLY A 61 -16.70 8.12 5.87
CA GLY A 61 -16.14 6.83 6.23
C GLY A 61 -14.74 6.55 5.65
N ASN A 62 -14.06 7.51 5.04
CA ASN A 62 -12.69 7.33 4.55
C ASN A 62 -11.73 7.23 5.74
N ALA A 63 -10.62 6.51 5.57
CA ALA A 63 -9.62 6.36 6.62
C ALA A 63 -8.78 7.64 6.75
N PHE A 64 -8.71 8.19 7.97
CA PHE A 64 -7.83 9.29 8.33
C PHE A 64 -6.84 8.81 9.39
N GLN A 65 -5.61 8.56 8.98
CA GLN A 65 -4.55 8.08 9.88
C GLN A 65 -3.75 9.28 10.41
N VAL A 66 -3.53 9.30 11.72
CA VAL A 66 -2.62 10.23 12.37
C VAL A 66 -1.58 9.43 13.12
N TYR A 67 -0.30 9.68 12.84
CA TYR A 67 0.79 9.12 13.62
C TYR A 67 1.72 10.19 14.17
N VAL A 68 2.22 9.91 15.38
CA VAL A 68 3.20 10.71 16.10
C VAL A 68 4.47 9.88 16.19
N ASN A 69 5.56 10.39 15.60
CA ASN A 69 6.90 9.84 15.71
C ASN A 69 7.68 10.64 16.77
N ALA A 70 7.78 10.09 17.97
CA ALA A 70 8.49 10.70 19.10
C ALA A 70 10.00 10.84 18.86
N ALA A 71 10.61 9.97 18.04
CA ALA A 71 12.04 10.05 17.75
C ALA A 71 12.42 11.32 16.97
N THR A 72 11.51 11.83 16.15
CA THR A 72 11.74 13.05 15.34
C THR A 72 10.84 14.21 15.72
N GLY A 73 9.79 13.98 16.53
CA GLY A 73 8.77 14.97 16.88
C GLY A 73 7.79 15.24 15.72
N ARG A 74 7.82 14.40 14.68
CA ARG A 74 6.99 14.52 13.49
C ARG A 74 5.58 14.02 13.78
N VAL A 75 4.58 14.83 13.45
CA VAL A 75 3.17 14.45 13.43
C VAL A 75 2.73 14.45 11.97
N VAL A 76 2.13 13.35 11.53
CA VAL A 76 1.67 13.18 10.15
C VAL A 76 0.23 12.73 10.13
N ASN A 77 -0.52 13.35 9.24
CA ASN A 77 -1.90 13.06 8.92
C ASN A 77 -1.94 12.52 7.49
N LEU A 78 -2.67 11.43 7.28
CA LEU A 78 -2.87 10.79 5.98
C LEU A 78 -4.35 10.59 5.75
N TRP A 79 -4.82 11.05 4.60
CA TRP A 79 -6.21 10.94 4.19
C TRP A 79 -6.29 9.99 3.00
N ALA A 80 -6.83 8.78 3.23
CA ALA A 80 -7.08 7.82 2.15
C ALA A 80 -8.37 8.17 1.42
N ASP A 81 -8.34 9.29 0.70
CA ASP A 81 -9.37 9.71 -0.24
C ASP A 81 -8.90 9.53 -1.70
N ALA A 82 -9.60 10.12 -2.67
CA ALA A 82 -9.26 9.94 -4.08
C ALA A 82 -7.92 10.58 -4.50
N LEU A 83 -7.30 11.43 -3.65
CA LEU A 83 -6.04 12.11 -3.94
C LEU A 83 -4.85 11.60 -3.09
N ASP A 84 -5.08 10.73 -2.11
CA ASP A 84 -4.07 10.18 -1.19
C ASP A 84 -3.19 11.25 -0.51
N GLU A 85 -3.86 12.10 0.27
CA GLU A 85 -3.29 13.34 0.79
C GLU A 85 -2.53 13.16 2.10
N SER A 86 -1.56 14.05 2.33
CA SER A 86 -0.78 14.11 3.56
C SER A 86 -0.56 15.54 4.05
N VAL A 87 -0.61 15.67 5.38
CA VAL A 87 -0.27 16.90 6.11
C VAL A 87 0.64 16.54 7.28
N GLY A 88 1.86 17.07 7.27
CA GLY A 88 2.83 16.84 8.33
C GLY A 88 3.42 18.12 8.91
N PHE A 89 3.77 18.07 10.20
CA PHE A 89 4.48 19.13 10.92
C PHE A 89 5.38 18.54 12.00
N THR A 90 6.39 19.29 12.45
CA THR A 90 7.36 18.83 13.45
C THR A 90 7.30 19.71 14.69
N VAL A 91 7.30 19.08 15.87
CA VAL A 91 7.24 19.75 17.18
C VAL A 91 8.57 19.57 17.91
N ARG A 92 9.14 20.68 18.39
CA ARG A 92 10.36 20.71 19.21
C ARG A 92 10.10 21.33 20.58
N ASP A 93 10.82 20.86 21.59
CA ASP A 93 10.81 21.44 22.93
C ASP A 93 11.61 22.76 22.98
N SER A 94 11.73 23.36 24.17
CA SER A 94 12.51 24.59 24.37
C SER A 94 14.02 24.43 24.15
N GLY A 95 14.53 23.20 24.16
CA GLY A 95 15.92 22.86 23.87
C GLY A 95 16.17 22.52 22.39
N GLY A 96 15.15 22.59 21.54
CA GLY A 96 15.24 22.23 20.12
C GLY A 96 15.25 20.72 19.83
N LYS A 97 14.96 19.88 20.83
CA LYS A 97 14.86 18.42 20.69
C LYS A 97 13.44 18.01 20.29
N PRO A 98 13.21 16.80 19.74
CA PRO A 98 11.85 16.26 19.59
C PRO A 98 11.01 16.46 20.86
N ALA A 99 9.85 17.11 20.75
CA ALA A 99 8.96 17.28 21.90
C ALA A 99 8.20 15.98 22.22
N GLU A 100 7.93 15.75 23.50
CA GLU A 100 7.01 14.68 23.92
C GLU A 100 5.56 15.07 23.61
N VAL A 101 5.07 14.62 22.46
CA VAL A 101 3.71 14.88 22.00
C VAL A 101 2.80 13.70 22.35
N ALA A 102 1.71 13.98 23.06
CA ALA A 102 0.71 12.99 23.47
C ALA A 102 -0.68 13.35 22.92
N TRP A 103 -1.60 12.38 22.97
CA TRP A 103 -2.99 12.61 22.59
C TRP A 103 -3.74 13.44 23.63
N GLY A 104 -4.28 14.59 23.23
CA GLY A 104 -5.05 15.48 24.11
C GLY A 104 -6.56 15.27 24.08
N THR A 105 -7.09 14.59 23.06
CA THR A 105 -8.49 14.15 23.03
C THR A 105 -8.59 12.65 22.81
N ALA A 106 -9.64 12.03 23.36
CA ALA A 106 -9.93 10.61 23.14
C ALA A 106 -10.66 10.36 21.81
N ARG A 107 -11.31 11.40 21.26
CA ARG A 107 -12.15 11.36 20.06
C ARG A 107 -11.74 12.47 19.09
N ALA A 108 -12.08 12.31 17.83
CA ALA A 108 -11.98 13.35 16.81
C ALA A 108 -13.37 13.90 16.48
N GLU A 109 -13.44 15.16 16.08
CA GLU A 109 -14.64 15.74 15.46
C GLU A 109 -14.54 15.61 13.94
N VAL A 110 -15.64 15.24 13.30
CA VAL A 110 -15.73 15.19 11.83
C VAL A 110 -16.78 16.15 11.34
N THR A 111 -16.49 16.88 10.27
CA THR A 111 -17.46 17.78 9.64
C THR A 111 -17.41 17.68 8.13
N GLU A 112 -18.54 17.99 7.51
CA GLU A 112 -18.67 18.10 6.06
C GLU A 112 -19.48 19.37 5.74
N SER A 113 -19.06 20.11 4.72
CA SER A 113 -19.86 21.22 4.19
C SER A 113 -21.22 20.74 3.70
N LEU A 114 -22.26 21.59 3.75
CA LEU A 114 -23.61 21.26 3.25
C LEU A 114 -23.63 20.75 1.79
N ALA A 115 -22.67 21.15 0.97
CA ALA A 115 -22.55 20.72 -0.43
C ALA A 115 -21.70 19.44 -0.61
N GLY A 116 -21.22 18.82 0.48
CA GLY A 116 -20.39 17.62 0.45
C GLY A 116 -18.99 17.79 -0.15
N ARG A 117 -18.58 19.03 -0.43
CA ARG A 117 -17.34 19.34 -1.18
C ARG A 117 -16.12 19.52 -0.31
N ILE A 118 -16.30 19.88 0.96
CA ILE A 118 -15.21 20.10 1.91
C ILE A 118 -15.44 19.20 3.11
N ARG A 119 -14.42 18.42 3.48
CA ARG A 119 -14.39 17.58 4.68
C ARG A 119 -13.31 18.08 5.63
N SER A 120 -13.57 18.01 6.93
CA SER A 120 -12.52 18.24 7.92
C SER A 120 -12.59 17.30 9.09
N LEU A 121 -11.43 17.02 9.68
CA LEU A 121 -11.29 16.22 10.88
C LEU A 121 -10.43 16.98 11.89
N THR A 122 -10.92 17.08 13.13
CA THR A 122 -10.26 17.79 14.23
C THR A 122 -9.93 16.85 15.37
N TYR A 123 -8.70 16.87 15.86
CA TYR A 123 -8.24 16.10 17.03
C TYR A 123 -7.34 16.95 17.94
N GLY A 124 -7.15 16.54 19.19
CA GLY A 124 -6.32 17.28 20.15
C GLY A 124 -4.99 16.59 20.45
N LEU A 125 -3.96 17.39 20.65
CA LEU A 125 -2.63 16.98 21.13
C LEU A 125 -2.26 17.76 22.39
N GLU A 126 -1.47 17.12 23.26
CA GLU A 126 -0.78 17.77 24.38
C GLU A 126 0.73 17.73 24.12
N ALA A 127 1.41 18.80 24.51
CA ALA A 127 2.86 18.94 24.41
C ALA A 127 3.42 19.68 25.64
N PRO A 128 4.75 19.75 25.84
CA PRO A 128 5.34 20.49 26.95
C PRO A 128 4.93 21.97 27.00
N ALA A 129 5.16 22.62 28.15
CA ALA A 129 4.73 23.99 28.43
C ALA A 129 5.24 25.06 27.44
N SER A 130 6.32 24.76 26.72
CA SER A 130 6.87 25.61 25.67
C SER A 130 7.33 24.73 24.52
N VAL A 131 6.75 24.95 23.34
CA VAL A 131 7.10 24.20 22.12
C VAL A 131 7.24 25.13 20.93
N THR A 132 7.96 24.66 19.92
CA THR A 132 8.01 25.26 18.59
C THR A 132 7.52 24.25 17.56
N ILE A 133 6.75 24.73 16.58
CA ILE A 133 6.14 23.93 15.52
C ILE A 133 6.55 24.54 14.18
N GLY A 134 7.00 23.70 13.25
CA GLY A 134 7.34 24.12 11.90
C GLY A 134 7.57 22.92 11.00
N LEU A 135 8.40 23.11 9.97
CA LEU A 135 8.65 22.11 8.93
C LEU A 135 7.35 21.56 8.33
N PHE A 136 6.39 22.45 8.07
CA PHE A 136 5.11 22.07 7.49
C PHE A 136 5.30 21.49 6.09
N LEU A 137 4.58 20.41 5.80
CA LEU A 137 4.50 19.80 4.47
C LEU A 137 3.06 19.39 4.20
N LEU A 138 2.49 19.90 3.12
CA LEU A 138 1.17 19.54 2.62
C LEU A 138 1.33 18.97 1.20
N GLY A 139 0.59 17.94 0.85
CA GLY A 139 0.67 17.33 -0.48
C GLY A 139 0.19 15.89 -0.51
N SER A 140 0.92 15.01 -1.18
CA SER A 140 0.63 13.58 -1.19
C SER A 140 1.42 12.84 -0.11
N MET A 141 0.91 11.68 0.30
CA MET A 141 1.63 10.74 1.16
C MET A 141 3.03 10.40 0.61
N ARG A 142 3.19 10.26 -0.71
CA ARG A 142 4.50 9.96 -1.31
C ARG A 142 5.54 11.05 -1.02
N VAL A 143 5.15 12.33 -1.06
CA VAL A 143 6.06 13.45 -0.76
C VAL A 143 6.47 13.45 0.72
N GLU A 144 5.54 13.15 1.63
CA GLU A 144 5.86 13.00 3.07
C GLU A 144 6.85 11.86 3.31
N ARG A 145 6.64 10.72 2.66
CA ARG A 145 7.56 9.58 2.75
C ARG A 145 8.93 9.90 2.16
N ASP A 146 9.00 10.56 1.01
CA ASP A 146 10.26 10.96 0.38
C ASP A 146 11.05 11.95 1.27
N LEU A 147 10.36 12.85 1.99
CA LEU A 147 10.97 13.74 2.99
C LEU A 147 11.62 12.96 4.14
N GLN A 148 10.94 11.93 4.66
CA GLN A 148 11.46 11.09 5.74
C GLN A 148 12.60 10.15 5.27
N TYR A 149 12.51 9.59 4.06
CA TYR A 149 13.61 8.79 3.49
C TYR A 149 14.87 9.61 3.26
N ALA A 150 14.72 10.88 2.90
CA ALA A 150 15.82 11.83 2.83
C ALA A 150 16.27 12.36 4.21
N ARG A 151 15.66 11.88 5.32
CA ARG A 151 15.87 12.32 6.71
C ARG A 151 15.70 13.83 6.92
N ARG A 152 14.90 14.49 6.06
CA ARG A 152 14.72 15.94 6.10
C ARG A 152 13.72 16.37 7.18
N ASP A 153 12.97 15.44 7.76
CA ASP A 153 12.15 15.62 8.97
C ASP A 153 12.95 15.96 10.24
N THR A 154 14.28 15.78 10.19
CA THR A 154 15.20 16.12 11.29
C THR A 154 15.87 17.50 11.14
N LEU A 155 15.61 18.21 10.05
CA LEU A 155 16.16 19.55 9.80
C LEU A 155 15.59 20.61 10.76
N PRO A 156 16.21 21.81 10.82
CA PRO A 156 15.63 22.97 11.48
C PRO A 156 14.18 23.25 11.04
N LEU A 157 13.36 23.77 11.94
CA LEU A 157 11.92 23.98 11.70
C LEU A 157 11.60 25.02 10.61
N ASP A 158 12.56 25.88 10.28
CA ASP A 158 12.53 26.90 9.24
C ASP A 158 13.30 26.48 7.97
N ALA A 159 13.71 25.20 7.88
CA ALA A 159 14.39 24.70 6.70
C ALA A 159 13.56 24.89 5.42
N ALA A 160 14.26 25.04 4.30
CA ALA A 160 13.62 25.19 3.00
C ALA A 160 12.71 24.00 2.68
N ALA A 161 11.59 24.29 2.01
CA ALA A 161 10.59 23.31 1.55
C ALA A 161 11.24 22.12 0.83
N PHE A 162 10.57 20.97 0.90
CA PHE A 162 11.07 19.74 0.28
C PHE A 162 11.16 19.91 -1.25
N PRO A 163 12.33 19.67 -1.87
CA PRO A 163 12.49 19.88 -3.30
C PRO A 163 11.69 18.84 -4.08
N GLN A 164 10.83 19.33 -4.96
CA GLN A 164 10.15 18.52 -5.96
C GLN A 164 10.75 18.88 -7.32
N HIS A 165 11.79 18.13 -7.72
CA HIS A 165 12.63 18.46 -8.86
C HIS A 165 11.86 18.53 -10.17
N GLU A 166 10.90 17.63 -10.37
CA GLU A 166 10.05 17.57 -11.57
C GLU A 166 9.25 18.87 -11.74
N LEU A 167 8.67 19.39 -10.66
CA LEU A 167 7.89 20.63 -10.66
C LEU A 167 8.77 21.85 -10.85
N THR A 168 9.95 21.87 -10.22
CA THR A 168 10.91 22.96 -10.37
C THR A 168 11.40 23.07 -11.82
N GLU A 169 11.74 21.94 -12.44
CA GLU A 169 12.15 21.90 -13.84
C GLU A 169 11.01 22.32 -14.78
N LEU A 170 9.76 21.92 -14.49
CA LEU A 170 8.58 22.34 -15.24
C LEU A 170 8.41 23.86 -15.20
N ILE A 171 8.52 24.49 -14.01
CA ILE A 171 8.47 25.95 -13.85
C ILE A 171 9.54 26.62 -14.70
N ASP A 172 10.78 26.15 -14.62
CA ASP A 172 11.90 26.73 -15.34
C ASP A 172 11.72 26.62 -16.87
N ARG A 173 11.19 25.49 -17.35
CA ARG A 173 10.84 25.31 -18.77
C ARG A 173 9.73 26.27 -19.21
N ILE A 174 8.69 26.46 -18.40
CA ILE A 174 7.65 27.48 -18.67
C ILE A 174 8.26 28.89 -18.69
N GLY A 175 9.17 29.20 -17.78
CA GLY A 175 9.81 30.51 -17.70
C GLY A 175 10.59 30.90 -18.96
N ARG A 176 11.20 29.92 -19.62
CA ARG A 176 11.98 30.06 -20.87
C ARG A 176 11.13 30.11 -22.14
N LEU A 177 9.82 29.86 -22.07
CA LEU A 177 8.95 29.92 -23.24
C LEU A 177 8.77 31.35 -23.77
N PRO A 178 8.50 31.52 -25.08
CA PRO A 178 8.06 32.80 -25.63
C PRO A 178 6.83 33.35 -24.89
N PRO A 179 6.67 34.67 -24.75
CA PRO A 179 5.63 35.27 -23.90
C PRO A 179 4.22 34.73 -24.13
N THR A 180 3.81 34.53 -25.39
CA THR A 180 2.48 34.01 -25.74
C THR A 180 2.29 32.55 -25.31
N GLU A 181 3.29 31.69 -25.52
CA GLU A 181 3.21 30.29 -25.08
C GLU A 181 3.31 30.17 -23.56
N ARG A 182 4.15 30.99 -22.92
CA ARG A 182 4.23 31.07 -21.47
C ARG A 182 2.88 31.45 -20.86
N ALA A 183 2.19 32.44 -21.43
CA ALA A 183 0.85 32.83 -20.98
C ALA A 183 -0.16 31.70 -21.15
N ARG A 184 -0.11 30.93 -22.25
CA ARG A 184 -0.97 29.76 -22.46
C ARG A 184 -0.72 28.67 -21.41
N HIS A 185 0.54 28.34 -21.13
CA HIS A 185 0.90 27.33 -20.14
C HIS A 185 0.51 27.75 -18.72
N LEU A 186 0.74 29.01 -18.36
CA LEU A 186 0.31 29.56 -17.07
C LEU A 186 -1.21 29.55 -16.92
N ALA A 187 -1.95 29.92 -17.97
CA ALA A 187 -3.41 29.90 -17.97
C ALA A 187 -3.97 28.47 -17.76
N VAL A 188 -3.34 27.45 -18.35
CA VAL A 188 -3.71 26.04 -18.14
C VAL A 188 -3.57 25.62 -16.67
N LEU A 189 -2.54 26.14 -15.97
CA LEU A 189 -2.31 25.89 -14.55
C LEU A 189 -3.07 26.86 -13.62
N GLY A 190 -3.93 27.72 -14.16
CA GLY A 190 -4.61 28.76 -13.38
C GLY A 190 -3.65 29.75 -12.69
N ALA A 191 -2.43 29.93 -13.22
CA ALA A 191 -1.42 30.84 -12.70
C ALA A 191 -1.31 32.09 -13.58
N LYS A 192 -0.98 33.25 -12.98
CA LYS A 192 -0.76 34.51 -13.72
C LYS A 192 0.71 34.75 -14.06
N THR A 193 1.62 34.30 -13.20
CA THR A 193 3.05 34.53 -13.30
C THR A 193 3.82 33.26 -12.94
N VAL A 194 5.06 33.16 -13.42
CA VAL A 194 5.99 32.08 -13.06
C VAL A 194 6.29 32.09 -11.56
N ASP A 195 6.41 33.27 -10.97
CA ASP A 195 6.63 33.41 -9.52
C ASP A 195 5.41 32.99 -8.70
N GLY A 196 4.20 33.25 -9.19
CA GLY A 196 2.97 32.75 -8.57
C GLY A 196 2.90 31.23 -8.60
N LEU A 197 3.36 30.59 -9.68
CA LEU A 197 3.46 29.13 -9.75
C LEU A 197 4.55 28.58 -8.81
N ARG A 198 5.69 29.26 -8.72
CA ARG A 198 6.77 28.90 -7.79
C ARG A 198 6.37 29.03 -6.33
N ALA A 199 5.51 30.01 -6.01
CA ALA A 199 4.96 30.17 -4.66
C ALA A 199 4.14 28.96 -4.20
N ARG A 200 3.45 28.25 -5.11
CA ARG A 200 2.69 27.02 -4.81
C ARG A 200 3.55 25.82 -4.39
N LEU A 201 4.88 25.90 -4.47
CA LEU A 201 5.77 24.85 -3.95
C LEU A 201 6.12 25.05 -2.47
N ARG A 202 5.45 25.97 -1.80
CA ARG A 202 5.67 26.30 -0.39
C ARG A 202 4.32 26.50 0.30
N PRO A 203 4.15 25.98 1.51
CA PRO A 203 2.94 26.24 2.28
C PRO A 203 2.89 27.70 2.73
N GLU A 204 1.72 28.32 2.61
CA GLU A 204 1.45 29.65 3.15
C GLU A 204 1.04 29.52 4.62
N VAL A 205 1.77 30.18 5.52
CA VAL A 205 1.52 30.15 6.96
C VAL A 205 1.02 31.52 7.42
N ALA A 206 -0.18 31.54 8.00
CA ALA A 206 -0.79 32.73 8.57
C ALA A 206 -1.26 32.45 10.00
N MET A 207 -1.25 33.48 10.85
CA MET A 207 -1.75 33.37 12.22
C MET A 207 -2.85 34.41 12.44
N ASP A 208 -4.00 33.94 12.90
CA ASP A 208 -5.11 34.76 13.37
C ASP A 208 -5.16 34.68 14.90
N ARG A 209 -5.32 35.83 15.56
CA ARG A 209 -5.43 35.93 17.01
C ARG A 209 -6.66 36.73 17.40
N GLY A 210 -7.57 36.10 18.11
CA GLY A 210 -8.71 36.73 18.77
C GLY A 210 -8.55 36.75 20.29
N ASP A 211 -9.56 37.31 20.96
CA ASP A 211 -9.56 37.52 22.41
C ASP A 211 -9.54 36.22 23.21
N THR A 212 -10.18 35.16 22.69
CA THR A 212 -10.33 33.86 23.38
C THR A 212 -9.61 32.72 22.68
N THR A 213 -9.39 32.81 21.37
CA THR A 213 -8.73 31.77 20.59
C THR A 213 -7.68 32.35 19.65
N TRP A 214 -6.74 31.50 19.28
CA TRP A 214 -5.82 31.75 18.18
C TRP A 214 -5.80 30.55 17.24
N ALA A 215 -5.44 30.79 15.99
CA ALA A 215 -5.30 29.76 14.97
C ALA A 215 -4.11 30.09 14.08
N VAL A 216 -3.27 29.09 13.80
CA VAL A 216 -2.29 29.12 12.74
C VAL A 216 -2.84 28.28 11.59
N ARG A 217 -3.05 28.92 10.45
CA ARG A 217 -3.50 28.30 9.21
C ARG A 217 -2.30 28.08 8.30
N VAL A 218 -2.16 26.85 7.82
CA VAL A 218 -1.17 26.45 6.83
C VAL A 218 -1.93 25.90 5.63
N GLU A 219 -1.78 26.56 4.49
CA GLU A 219 -2.54 26.28 3.27
C GLU A 219 -1.58 26.05 2.11
N GLU A 220 -1.84 25.00 1.33
CA GLU A 220 -1.10 24.73 0.10
C GLU A 220 -2.11 24.23 -0.95
N PRO A 221 -2.39 25.01 -2.02
CA PRO A 221 -3.16 24.49 -3.14
C PRO A 221 -2.33 23.44 -3.89
N SER A 222 -2.99 22.50 -4.55
CA SER A 222 -2.32 21.61 -5.51
C SER A 222 -1.55 22.44 -6.54
N PHE A 223 -0.47 21.89 -7.08
CA PHE A 223 0.39 22.63 -8.01
C PHE A 223 -0.38 23.19 -9.22
N ASP A 224 -1.36 22.45 -9.73
CA ASP A 224 -2.26 22.85 -10.82
C ASP A 224 -3.42 23.75 -10.37
N GLY A 225 -3.58 23.99 -9.06
CA GLY A 225 -4.53 24.93 -8.46
C GLY A 225 -5.97 24.43 -8.37
N LYS A 226 -6.20 23.12 -8.54
CA LYS A 226 -7.54 22.53 -8.56
C LYS A 226 -8.07 22.11 -7.19
N HIS A 227 -7.16 21.75 -6.28
CA HIS A 227 -7.49 21.21 -4.97
C HIS A 227 -6.79 22.00 -3.86
N HIS A 228 -7.37 21.96 -2.66
CA HIS A 228 -6.91 22.73 -1.51
C HIS A 228 -6.82 21.84 -0.28
N LEU A 229 -5.61 21.80 0.29
CA LEU A 229 -5.34 21.14 1.55
C LEU A 229 -4.98 22.20 2.59
N ARG A 230 -5.58 22.09 3.77
CA ARG A 230 -5.37 23.04 4.88
C ARG A 230 -5.14 22.32 6.19
N LEU A 231 -4.15 22.80 6.92
CA LEU A 231 -3.90 22.51 8.32
C LEU A 231 -4.25 23.75 9.16
N GLU A 232 -4.97 23.54 10.26
CA GLU A 232 -5.20 24.56 11.28
C GLU A 232 -4.76 24.03 12.64
N ILE A 233 -3.83 24.74 13.28
CA ILE A 233 -3.43 24.50 14.67
C ILE A 233 -4.01 25.63 15.51
N SER A 234 -4.80 25.30 16.52
CA SER A 234 -5.49 26.30 17.34
C SER A 234 -5.37 26.01 18.83
N GLY A 235 -5.57 27.06 19.63
CA GLY A 235 -5.55 26.99 21.09
C GLY A 235 -6.26 28.15 21.75
N ASP A 236 -6.26 28.17 23.08
CA ASP A 236 -6.91 29.20 23.89
C ASP A 236 -5.94 30.35 24.17
N SER A 237 -6.29 31.57 23.76
CA SER A 237 -5.49 32.79 23.96
C SER A 237 -5.34 33.19 25.43
N ARG A 238 -6.19 32.65 26.32
CA ARG A 238 -6.14 32.90 27.77
C ARG A 238 -5.16 31.96 28.47
N GLU A 239 -4.90 30.79 27.90
CA GLU A 239 -3.97 29.80 28.46
C GLU A 239 -2.59 29.85 27.80
N THR A 240 -2.53 30.20 26.52
CA THR A 240 -1.33 30.08 25.70
C THR A 240 -1.02 31.37 24.94
N ALA A 241 0.27 31.66 24.80
CA ALA A 241 0.81 32.79 24.06
C ALA A 241 1.48 32.28 22.77
N PRO A 242 0.79 32.31 21.62
CA PRO A 242 1.37 31.97 20.32
C PRO A 242 2.20 33.14 19.77
N ALA A 243 3.23 32.81 19.01
CA ALA A 243 3.98 33.76 18.18
C ALA A 243 4.41 33.08 16.88
N LEU A 244 4.23 33.75 15.74
CA LEU A 244 4.68 33.28 14.44
C LEU A 244 5.91 34.07 14.00
N THR A 245 6.99 33.39 13.62
CA THR A 245 8.20 33.99 13.04
C THR A 245 8.57 33.22 11.78
N GLY A 246 8.42 33.85 10.61
CA GLY A 246 8.50 33.13 9.34
C GLY A 246 7.44 32.03 9.28
N SER A 247 7.89 30.77 9.13
CA SER A 247 7.04 29.57 9.13
C SER A 247 7.05 28.82 10.47
N VAL A 248 7.65 29.37 11.53
CA VAL A 248 7.78 28.69 12.83
C VAL A 248 6.85 29.32 13.86
N VAL A 249 6.02 28.48 14.48
CA VAL A 249 5.08 28.84 15.53
C VAL A 249 5.71 28.50 16.87
N THR A 250 5.85 29.48 17.75
CA THR A 250 6.19 29.25 19.16
C THR A 250 4.90 29.30 19.99
N ILE A 251 4.68 28.31 20.85
CA ILE A 251 3.54 28.29 21.76
C ILE A 251 4.07 28.13 23.18
N ARG A 252 3.68 29.04 24.07
CA ARG A 252 4.06 29.01 25.49
C ARG A 252 2.81 29.03 26.36
N ARG A 253 2.81 28.27 27.44
CA ARG A 253 1.83 28.34 28.52
C ARG A 253 2.45 29.02 29.74
N PRO A 254 2.20 30.32 29.98
CA PRO A 254 2.88 31.06 31.06
C PRO A 254 2.64 30.47 32.45
N ALA A 255 1.48 29.84 32.67
CA ALA A 255 1.11 29.20 33.92
C ALA A 255 1.83 27.85 34.18
N GLY A 256 2.70 27.39 33.28
CA GLY A 256 3.30 26.05 33.33
C GLY A 256 2.33 24.93 32.95
N GLY A 257 2.77 23.68 33.00
CA GLY A 257 1.97 22.51 32.57
C GLY A 257 1.82 22.37 31.04
N PRO A 258 1.10 21.34 30.55
CA PRO A 258 1.08 21.03 29.13
C PRO A 258 0.36 22.09 28.29
N VAL A 259 0.90 22.36 27.11
CA VAL A 259 0.20 23.08 26.05
C VAL A 259 -0.79 22.13 25.40
N ARG A 260 -2.04 22.56 25.26
CA ARG A 260 -3.08 21.83 24.53
C ARG A 260 -3.37 22.53 23.22
N ILE A 261 -3.31 21.78 22.13
CA ILE A 261 -3.63 22.28 20.79
C ILE A 261 -4.70 21.41 20.13
N SER A 262 -5.56 22.05 19.35
CA SER A 262 -6.46 21.40 18.42
C SER A 262 -5.86 21.45 17.03
N VAL A 263 -5.80 20.31 16.36
CA VAL A 263 -5.32 20.16 14.99
C VAL A 263 -6.50 19.81 14.11
N ARG A 264 -6.76 20.61 13.09
CA ARG A 264 -7.80 20.38 12.09
C ARG A 264 -7.15 20.26 10.71
N VAL A 265 -7.47 19.18 10.01
CA VAL A 265 -7.11 19.02 8.59
C VAL A 265 -8.37 19.14 7.76
N THR A 266 -8.31 19.91 6.68
CA THR A 266 -9.43 20.18 5.77
C THR A 266 -9.01 19.91 4.33
N THR A 267 -9.87 19.24 3.57
CA THR A 267 -9.64 18.90 2.16
C THR A 267 -10.89 19.10 1.31
N ASP A 268 -10.68 19.40 0.02
CA ASP A 268 -11.69 19.36 -1.05
C ASP A 268 -11.55 18.16 -2.01
N ALA A 269 -10.65 17.22 -1.71
CA ALA A 269 -10.46 15.97 -2.46
C ALA A 269 -11.76 15.15 -2.51
N PRO A 270 -12.10 14.50 -3.63
CA PRO A 270 -13.22 13.56 -3.66
C PRO A 270 -13.02 12.40 -2.67
N ALA A 271 -14.09 11.98 -2.00
CA ALA A 271 -14.07 10.83 -1.10
C ALA A 271 -14.09 9.51 -1.91
N LEU A 272 -13.42 8.47 -1.41
CA LEU A 272 -13.70 7.09 -1.83
C LEU A 272 -15.04 6.64 -1.24
N VAL A 273 -15.54 5.50 -1.74
CA VAL A 273 -16.76 4.85 -1.23
C VAL A 273 -16.38 3.61 -0.43
N PRO A 274 -16.23 3.69 0.92
CA PRO A 274 -15.87 2.53 1.73
C PRO A 274 -16.94 1.44 1.66
N LEU A 275 -16.50 0.18 1.60
CA LEU A 275 -17.41 -0.96 1.69
C LEU A 275 -17.73 -1.26 3.16
N SER A 276 -18.98 -1.60 3.44
CA SER A 276 -19.41 -2.04 4.76
C SER A 276 -18.96 -3.48 5.07
N ARG A 277 -18.94 -3.83 6.37
CA ARG A 277 -18.72 -5.22 6.83
C ARG A 277 -19.57 -6.25 6.09
N THR A 278 -20.81 -5.89 5.81
CA THR A 278 -21.79 -6.78 5.17
C THR A 278 -21.54 -6.98 3.68
N GLU A 279 -20.89 -6.02 3.03
CA GLU A 279 -20.46 -6.12 1.64
C GLU A 279 -19.13 -6.88 1.51
N ILE A 280 -18.26 -6.81 2.52
CA ILE A 280 -16.95 -7.46 2.50
C ILE A 280 -17.04 -8.96 2.83
N PHE A 281 -17.71 -9.33 3.92
CA PHE A 281 -17.66 -10.69 4.46
C PHE A 281 -18.95 -11.46 4.17
N ASN A 282 -18.88 -12.77 3.93
CA ASN A 282 -20.07 -13.60 3.75
C ASN A 282 -20.81 -13.92 5.06
N ASP A 283 -22.01 -14.48 4.93
CA ASP A 283 -22.84 -14.89 6.08
C ASP A 283 -22.17 -15.89 7.01
N GLU A 284 -21.38 -16.82 6.47
CA GLU A 284 -20.71 -17.85 7.26
C GLU A 284 -19.66 -17.23 8.19
N PHE A 285 -18.80 -16.37 7.66
CA PHE A 285 -17.85 -15.62 8.46
C PHE A 285 -18.54 -14.72 9.48
N ARG A 286 -19.65 -14.06 9.11
CA ARG A 286 -20.42 -13.24 10.05
C ARG A 286 -20.96 -14.07 11.22
N ARG A 287 -21.47 -15.28 10.98
CA ARG A 287 -21.89 -16.20 12.06
C ARG A 287 -20.72 -16.65 12.94
N PHE A 288 -19.57 -16.94 12.33
CA PHE A 288 -18.34 -17.24 13.07
C PHE A 288 -17.89 -16.07 13.94
N TYR A 289 -17.89 -14.86 13.38
CA TYR A 289 -17.55 -13.63 14.07
C TYR A 289 -18.46 -13.40 15.29
N GLU A 290 -19.78 -13.58 15.14
CA GLU A 290 -20.73 -13.48 16.25
C GLU A 290 -20.50 -14.54 17.33
N THR A 291 -20.12 -15.75 16.93
CA THR A 291 -19.75 -16.81 17.88
C THR A 291 -18.53 -16.41 18.71
N VAL A 292 -17.46 -15.92 18.05
CA VAL A 292 -16.25 -15.43 18.74
C VAL A 292 -16.56 -14.23 19.63
N ARG A 293 -17.44 -13.31 19.18
CA ARG A 293 -17.87 -12.15 19.97
C ARG A 293 -18.63 -12.53 21.23
N SER A 294 -19.43 -13.60 21.18
CA SER A 294 -20.22 -14.09 22.31
C SER A 294 -19.40 -14.87 23.35
N ASP A 295 -18.20 -15.33 23.00
CA ASP A 295 -17.30 -16.08 23.88
C ASP A 295 -16.55 -15.14 24.84
N THR A 296 -17.22 -14.77 25.93
CA THR A 296 -16.66 -13.89 26.96
C THR A 296 -15.50 -14.53 27.74
N GLY A 297 -15.31 -15.85 27.64
CA GLY A 297 -14.18 -16.57 28.23
C GLY A 297 -12.85 -16.33 27.49
N HIS A 298 -12.89 -15.86 26.24
CA HIS A 298 -11.71 -15.63 25.40
C HIS A 298 -11.69 -14.23 24.77
N ALA A 299 -11.86 -13.18 25.59
CA ALA A 299 -11.98 -11.80 25.12
C ALA A 299 -10.83 -11.32 24.21
N GLU A 300 -9.59 -11.78 24.42
CA GLU A 300 -8.45 -11.42 23.57
C GLU A 300 -8.59 -11.95 22.12
N ARG A 301 -9.20 -13.13 21.95
CA ARG A 301 -9.47 -13.70 20.63
C ARG A 301 -10.41 -12.80 19.84
N PHE A 302 -11.46 -12.30 20.48
CA PHE A 302 -12.38 -11.35 19.86
C PHE A 302 -11.70 -10.02 19.56
N ARG A 303 -10.92 -9.47 20.50
CA ARG A 303 -10.16 -8.22 20.28
C ARG A 303 -9.26 -8.31 19.04
N ARG A 304 -8.50 -9.41 18.88
CA ARG A 304 -7.67 -9.65 17.70
C ARG A 304 -8.53 -9.74 16.43
N LEU A 305 -9.61 -10.52 16.44
CA LEU A 305 -10.48 -10.68 15.27
C LEU A 305 -11.13 -9.35 14.84
N GLU A 306 -11.68 -8.58 15.78
CA GLU A 306 -12.30 -7.28 15.49
C GLU A 306 -11.28 -6.28 14.95
N ARG A 307 -10.03 -6.29 15.43
CA ARG A 307 -8.96 -5.47 14.87
C ARG A 307 -8.66 -5.82 13.41
N GLU A 308 -8.54 -7.12 13.07
CA GLU A 308 -8.31 -7.56 11.69
C GLU A 308 -9.49 -7.21 10.77
N VAL A 309 -10.73 -7.40 11.25
CA VAL A 309 -11.96 -7.01 10.51
C VAL A 309 -11.96 -5.51 10.24
N ARG A 310 -11.67 -4.68 11.25
CA ARG A 310 -11.55 -3.22 11.08
C ARG A 310 -10.43 -2.82 10.14
N GLY A 311 -9.29 -3.52 10.20
CA GLY A 311 -8.21 -3.34 9.24
C GLY A 311 -8.72 -3.51 7.81
N MET A 312 -9.41 -4.61 7.53
CA MET A 312 -9.98 -4.88 6.20
C MET A 312 -11.00 -3.82 5.77
N GLU A 313 -11.89 -3.38 6.68
CA GLU A 313 -12.88 -2.34 6.38
C GLU A 313 -12.24 -1.00 6.00
N LEU A 314 -11.01 -0.72 6.44
CA LEU A 314 -10.28 0.50 6.04
C LEU A 314 -9.66 0.37 4.64
N LEU A 315 -9.48 -0.86 4.14
CA LEU A 315 -8.79 -1.16 2.89
C LEU A 315 -9.72 -1.46 1.73
N CYS A 316 -11.02 -1.69 1.98
CA CYS A 316 -12.00 -2.00 0.97
C CYS A 316 -12.85 -0.78 0.60
N SER A 317 -12.75 -0.35 -0.66
CA SER A 317 -13.59 0.69 -1.25
C SER A 317 -14.25 0.18 -2.54
N GLY A 318 -15.28 0.87 -3.03
CA GLY A 318 -15.92 0.58 -4.30
C GLY A 318 -14.94 0.73 -5.48
N GLU A 319 -13.95 1.60 -5.35
CA GLU A 319 -12.95 1.89 -6.38
C GLU A 319 -11.84 0.83 -6.46
N LYS A 320 -11.38 0.32 -5.32
CA LYS A 320 -10.30 -0.69 -5.22
C LYS A 320 -10.18 -1.28 -3.81
N LEU A 321 -9.47 -2.41 -3.72
CA LEU A 321 -8.91 -2.91 -2.46
C LEU A 321 -7.46 -2.47 -2.36
N MET A 322 -7.13 -1.74 -1.29
CA MET A 322 -5.79 -1.23 -1.03
C MET A 322 -4.92 -2.30 -0.35
N ALA A 323 -3.64 -2.37 -0.72
CA ALA A 323 -2.70 -3.36 -0.19
C ALA A 323 -2.22 -3.06 1.25
N GLY A 324 -2.41 -1.83 1.74
CA GLY A 324 -2.01 -1.44 3.08
C GLY A 324 -2.71 -0.17 3.56
N LEU A 325 -2.60 0.09 4.88
CA LEU A 325 -3.09 1.32 5.54
C LEU A 325 -2.65 2.58 4.78
N PRO A 326 -3.28 3.76 4.98
CA PRO A 326 -3.14 4.95 4.12
C PRO A 326 -1.72 5.29 3.59
N ASN A 327 -0.65 4.97 4.33
CA ASN A 327 0.75 4.94 3.83
C ASN A 327 1.00 4.16 2.53
N PHE A 328 0.05 3.34 2.07
CA PHE A 328 0.15 2.45 0.90
C PHE A 328 -1.15 2.42 0.08
N ALA A 329 -1.99 3.46 0.18
CA ALA A 329 -3.30 3.52 -0.47
C ALA A 329 -3.26 3.46 -2.01
N THR A 330 -2.09 3.57 -2.64
CA THR A 330 -1.89 3.49 -4.10
C THR A 330 -1.73 2.07 -4.64
N TYR A 331 -1.38 1.11 -3.79
CA TYR A 331 -1.12 -0.28 -4.19
C TYR A 331 -2.43 -1.09 -4.22
N PHE A 332 -2.69 -1.77 -5.33
CA PHE A 332 -3.80 -2.74 -5.42
C PHE A 332 -3.32 -3.96 -6.20
N GLY A 333 -3.13 -3.90 -7.53
CA GLY A 333 -2.79 -4.98 -8.47
C GLY A 333 -2.56 -6.36 -7.84
N ARG A 334 -1.29 -6.76 -7.75
CA ARG A 334 -0.80 -7.98 -7.10
C ARG A 334 -1.48 -8.32 -5.79
N ASP A 335 -1.42 -7.38 -4.86
CA ASP A 335 -1.71 -7.62 -3.45
C ASP A 335 -3.22 -7.75 -3.25
N MET A 336 -4.01 -7.07 -4.07
CA MET A 336 -5.45 -7.20 -4.20
C MET A 336 -5.82 -8.58 -4.73
N PHE A 337 -5.17 -9.09 -5.80
CA PHE A 337 -5.45 -10.44 -6.30
C PHE A 337 -5.05 -11.52 -5.31
N MET A 338 -3.87 -11.39 -4.71
CA MET A 338 -3.39 -12.31 -3.67
C MET A 338 -4.34 -12.34 -2.47
N THR A 339 -4.74 -11.18 -1.98
CA THR A 339 -5.77 -11.06 -0.94
C THR A 339 -7.07 -11.72 -1.39
N ALA A 340 -7.48 -11.53 -2.64
CA ALA A 340 -8.70 -12.12 -3.16
C ALA A 340 -8.68 -13.64 -3.21
N LEU A 341 -7.54 -14.24 -3.53
CA LEU A 341 -7.37 -15.69 -3.51
C LEU A 341 -7.33 -16.24 -2.07
N LEU A 342 -6.72 -15.52 -1.14
CA LEU A 342 -6.62 -15.93 0.27
C LEU A 342 -7.95 -15.81 1.02
N MET A 343 -8.74 -14.78 0.71
CA MET A 343 -9.95 -14.43 1.45
C MET A 343 -11.23 -15.10 0.92
N GLN A 344 -11.15 -15.90 -0.14
CA GLN A 344 -12.30 -16.60 -0.73
C GLN A 344 -13.22 -17.33 0.27
N PRO A 345 -12.69 -17.98 1.34
CA PRO A 345 -13.55 -18.65 2.31
C PRO A 345 -14.43 -17.70 3.13
N VAL A 346 -14.01 -16.44 3.32
CA VAL A 346 -14.67 -15.49 4.23
C VAL A 346 -15.33 -14.31 3.53
N TRP A 347 -15.03 -14.09 2.25
CA TRP A 347 -15.59 -12.98 1.48
C TRP A 347 -16.99 -13.22 0.95
N ALA A 348 -17.74 -12.13 0.82
CA ALA A 348 -19.03 -12.10 0.16
C ALA A 348 -18.90 -12.46 -1.33
N PRO A 349 -19.93 -13.09 -1.95
CA PRO A 349 -19.93 -13.42 -3.37
C PRO A 349 -19.69 -12.25 -4.33
N GLU A 350 -19.99 -11.02 -3.89
CA GLU A 350 -19.78 -9.75 -4.60
C GLU A 350 -18.30 -9.36 -4.69
N MET A 351 -17.48 -9.72 -3.71
CA MET A 351 -16.10 -9.20 -3.60
C MET A 351 -15.21 -9.53 -4.80
N PRO A 352 -15.26 -10.74 -5.40
CA PRO A 352 -14.54 -10.99 -6.64
C PRO A 352 -14.93 -10.06 -7.79
N GLU A 353 -16.20 -9.63 -7.88
CA GLU A 353 -16.64 -8.67 -8.91
C GLU A 353 -15.99 -7.30 -8.69
N HIS A 354 -15.89 -6.82 -7.43
CA HIS A 354 -15.18 -5.57 -7.12
C HIS A 354 -13.69 -5.63 -7.50
N VAL A 355 -13.01 -6.72 -7.14
CA VAL A 355 -11.59 -6.94 -7.46
C VAL A 355 -11.37 -6.97 -8.97
N ILE A 356 -12.16 -7.77 -9.68
CA ILE A 356 -12.03 -7.93 -11.14
C ILE A 356 -12.40 -6.62 -11.85
N ALA A 357 -13.47 -5.94 -11.45
CA ALA A 357 -13.87 -4.67 -12.06
C ALA A 357 -12.79 -3.60 -11.88
N SER A 358 -12.22 -3.47 -10.68
CA SER A 358 -11.16 -2.50 -10.39
C SER A 358 -9.92 -2.73 -11.25
N ALA A 359 -9.49 -3.99 -11.40
CA ALA A 359 -8.37 -4.34 -12.27
C ALA A 359 -8.67 -4.09 -13.76
N LEU A 360 -9.83 -4.54 -14.25
CA LEU A 360 -10.25 -4.33 -15.63
C LEU A 360 -10.37 -2.84 -15.97
N ALA A 361 -10.80 -2.01 -15.01
CA ALA A 361 -10.91 -0.57 -15.18
C ALA A 361 -9.56 0.11 -15.48
N LYS A 362 -8.46 -0.48 -15.00
CA LYS A 362 -7.09 0.09 -15.00
C LYS A 362 -6.09 -0.63 -15.91
N LEU A 363 -6.56 -1.56 -16.76
CA LEU A 363 -5.68 -2.21 -17.74
C LEU A 363 -5.10 -1.22 -18.73
N ALA A 364 -3.86 -1.46 -19.13
CA ALA A 364 -3.30 -0.85 -20.32
C ALA A 364 -4.11 -1.27 -21.56
N PRO A 365 -4.10 -0.48 -22.65
CA PRO A 365 -4.82 -0.81 -23.88
C PRO A 365 -4.48 -2.18 -24.48
N ASP A 366 -3.28 -2.69 -24.22
CA ASP A 366 -2.77 -3.98 -24.70
C ASP A 366 -2.99 -5.14 -23.73
N GLY A 367 -3.56 -4.90 -22.55
CA GLY A 367 -3.99 -5.93 -21.59
C GLY A 367 -3.13 -6.09 -20.32
N ASP A 368 -2.08 -5.29 -20.16
CA ASP A 368 -1.23 -5.26 -18.96
C ASP A 368 -1.99 -4.74 -17.74
N VAL A 369 -1.74 -5.32 -16.57
CA VAL A 369 -2.42 -4.98 -15.32
C VAL A 369 -1.67 -3.91 -14.54
N SER A 370 -2.36 -2.83 -14.18
CA SER A 370 -1.80 -1.81 -13.29
C SER A 370 -1.55 -2.38 -11.88
N HIS A 371 -0.32 -2.23 -11.41
CA HIS A 371 0.12 -2.62 -10.08
C HIS A 371 -0.28 -1.61 -9.00
N GLU A 372 -0.06 -0.35 -9.32
CA GLU A 372 -0.29 0.81 -8.46
C GLU A 372 -0.71 2.00 -9.33
N GLU A 373 -1.32 2.98 -8.69
CA GLU A 373 -1.71 4.23 -9.34
C GLU A 373 -1.15 5.44 -8.61
N ALA A 374 -0.62 6.40 -9.37
CA ALA A 374 -0.28 7.71 -8.86
C ALA A 374 -1.56 8.56 -8.80
N LEU A 375 -1.90 9.05 -7.61
CA LEU A 375 -3.05 9.92 -7.33
C LEU A 375 -2.59 11.32 -6.89
N GLY A 376 -3.48 12.31 -7.05
CA GLY A 376 -3.29 13.67 -6.54
C GLY A 376 -1.91 14.24 -6.78
N GLY A 377 -1.22 14.64 -5.70
CA GLY A 377 0.12 15.22 -5.79
C GLY A 377 1.17 14.31 -6.45
N GLN A 378 1.05 12.99 -6.34
CA GLN A 378 1.96 12.05 -7.01
C GLN A 378 1.71 12.02 -8.53
N ALA A 379 0.44 12.00 -8.95
CA ALA A 379 0.06 12.09 -10.37
C ALA A 379 0.62 13.37 -11.00
N ILE A 380 0.49 14.50 -10.30
CA ILE A 380 1.03 15.80 -10.71
C ILE A 380 2.55 15.74 -10.92
N ARG A 381 3.31 15.18 -9.97
CA ARG A 381 4.78 15.06 -10.10
C ARG A 381 5.19 14.22 -11.29
N GLU A 382 4.54 13.07 -11.49
CA GLU A 382 4.89 12.17 -12.58
C GLU A 382 4.49 12.72 -13.96
N ASN A 383 3.32 13.36 -14.07
CA ASN A 383 2.94 14.05 -15.31
C ASN A 383 3.84 15.27 -15.56
N ALA A 384 4.37 15.92 -14.53
CA ALA A 384 5.39 16.96 -14.68
C ALA A 384 6.71 16.42 -15.26
N ALA A 385 7.15 15.24 -14.83
CA ALA A 385 8.30 14.56 -15.43
C ALA A 385 8.06 14.26 -16.92
N GLU A 386 6.87 13.77 -17.27
CA GLU A 386 6.49 13.52 -18.67
C GLU A 386 6.44 14.82 -19.49
N TYR A 387 5.88 15.89 -18.93
CA TYR A 387 5.92 17.22 -19.52
C TYR A 387 7.36 17.65 -19.81
N ASN A 388 8.26 17.54 -18.83
CA ASN A 388 9.67 17.92 -18.98
C ASN A 388 10.36 17.13 -20.10
N ARG A 389 10.09 15.83 -20.18
CA ARG A 389 10.59 14.94 -21.24
C ARG A 389 10.08 15.36 -22.62
N LEU A 390 8.78 15.66 -22.76
CA LEU A 390 8.19 16.11 -24.02
C LEU A 390 8.73 17.47 -24.46
N MET A 391 8.94 18.38 -23.51
CA MET A 391 9.56 19.69 -23.77
C MET A 391 11.01 19.54 -24.22
N ALA A 392 11.79 18.65 -23.58
CA ALA A 392 13.15 18.33 -24.01
C ALA A 392 13.19 17.74 -25.44
N ALA A 393 12.16 16.99 -25.83
CA ALA A 393 12.00 16.44 -27.17
C ALA A 393 11.39 17.42 -28.19
N GLY A 394 11.17 18.69 -27.83
CA GLY A 394 10.56 19.70 -28.71
C GLY A 394 9.07 19.50 -29.01
N LYS A 395 8.37 18.64 -28.27
CA LYS A 395 6.98 18.26 -28.51
C LYS A 395 5.98 19.15 -27.76
N LEU A 396 6.01 20.46 -28.04
CA LEU A 396 5.26 21.47 -27.29
C LEU A 396 3.74 21.19 -27.19
N MET A 397 3.11 20.79 -28.30
CA MET A 397 1.66 20.51 -28.32
C MET A 397 1.29 19.35 -27.39
N GLN A 398 2.09 18.28 -27.39
CA GLN A 398 1.88 17.12 -26.52
C GLN A 398 2.13 17.48 -25.06
N ALA A 399 3.19 18.25 -24.80
CA ALA A 399 3.48 18.76 -23.46
C ALA A 399 2.30 19.58 -22.90
N ARG A 400 1.68 20.44 -23.72
CA ARG A 400 0.49 21.20 -23.29
C ARG A 400 -0.72 20.31 -23.00
N THR A 401 -0.91 19.21 -23.74
CA THR A 401 -1.96 18.23 -23.45
C THR A 401 -1.75 17.52 -22.12
N VAL A 402 -0.49 17.19 -21.78
CA VAL A 402 -0.15 16.64 -20.45
C VAL A 402 -0.41 17.69 -19.37
N LEU A 403 0.02 18.94 -19.60
CA LEU A 403 -0.15 20.04 -18.64
C LEU A 403 -1.62 20.31 -18.28
N ALA A 404 -2.55 20.15 -19.24
CA ALA A 404 -3.98 20.37 -19.02
C ALA A 404 -4.65 19.31 -18.13
N ARG A 405 -3.97 18.17 -17.92
CA ARG A 405 -4.45 17.05 -17.12
C ARG A 405 -3.35 16.56 -16.19
N LEU A 406 -2.68 17.51 -15.53
CA LEU A 406 -1.51 17.22 -14.71
C LEU A 406 -1.85 16.32 -13.52
N ASP A 407 -3.05 16.46 -12.97
CA ASP A 407 -3.69 15.64 -11.94
C ASP A 407 -4.21 14.27 -12.42
N ALA A 408 -4.15 13.97 -13.72
CA ALA A 408 -4.68 12.71 -14.21
C ALA A 408 -3.91 11.52 -13.63
N THR A 409 -4.65 10.58 -13.03
CA THR A 409 -4.13 9.32 -12.51
C THR A 409 -3.21 8.64 -13.51
N ARG A 410 -2.05 8.18 -13.03
CA ARG A 410 -1.13 7.39 -13.83
C ARG A 410 -1.02 5.99 -13.26
N GLU A 411 -1.29 5.04 -14.13
CA GLU A 411 -1.14 3.62 -13.83
C GLU A 411 0.33 3.19 -13.98
N ASN A 412 0.76 2.26 -13.13
CA ASN A 412 2.09 1.67 -13.18
C ASN A 412 2.01 0.18 -13.57
N TYR A 413 2.61 -0.16 -14.70
CA TYR A 413 2.60 -1.49 -15.32
C TYR A 413 3.95 -2.22 -15.19
N ILE A 414 4.72 -1.91 -14.14
CA ILE A 414 6.09 -2.44 -14.02
C ILE A 414 6.13 -3.90 -13.54
N MET A 415 5.12 -4.33 -12.80
CA MET A 415 5.04 -5.64 -12.16
C MET A 415 4.40 -6.66 -13.09
N ILE A 416 5.11 -7.75 -13.36
CA ILE A 416 4.70 -8.71 -14.40
C ILE A 416 3.88 -9.88 -13.86
N ASP A 417 3.86 -10.10 -12.54
CA ASP A 417 3.08 -11.18 -11.94
C ASP A 417 1.57 -10.90 -11.95
N ASP A 418 1.18 -9.64 -11.89
CA ASP A 418 -0.21 -9.18 -11.84
C ASP A 418 -0.99 -9.58 -13.09
N ASP A 419 -0.30 -9.55 -14.24
CA ASP A 419 -0.80 -9.99 -15.53
C ASP A 419 -1.30 -11.43 -15.52
N PHE A 420 -0.58 -12.31 -14.82
CA PHE A 420 -0.87 -13.73 -14.74
C PHE A 420 -1.81 -14.07 -13.58
N GLN A 421 -1.90 -13.20 -12.57
CA GLN A 421 -2.82 -13.37 -11.45
C GLN A 421 -4.27 -13.07 -11.83
N LEU A 422 -4.51 -12.06 -12.67
CA LEU A 422 -5.86 -11.68 -13.08
C LEU A 422 -6.66 -12.85 -13.71
N PRO A 423 -6.13 -13.62 -14.70
CA PRO A 423 -6.82 -14.80 -15.22
C PRO A 423 -7.20 -15.81 -14.14
N VAL A 424 -6.33 -16.03 -13.13
CA VAL A 424 -6.59 -16.99 -12.05
C VAL A 424 -7.79 -16.54 -11.20
N VAL A 425 -7.83 -15.26 -10.82
CA VAL A 425 -8.95 -14.69 -10.05
C VAL A 425 -10.26 -14.76 -10.85
N VAL A 426 -10.23 -14.40 -12.13
CA VAL A 426 -11.40 -14.44 -13.02
C VAL A 426 -11.91 -15.86 -13.21
N ALA A 427 -11.02 -16.83 -13.45
CA ALA A 427 -11.41 -18.23 -13.59
C ALA A 427 -12.13 -18.75 -12.35
N ARG A 428 -11.61 -18.44 -11.14
CA ARG A 428 -12.27 -18.84 -9.88
C ARG A 428 -13.67 -18.24 -9.74
N TYR A 429 -13.85 -16.96 -10.08
CA TYR A 429 -15.17 -16.32 -10.06
C TYR A 429 -16.13 -16.96 -11.08
N LEU A 430 -15.70 -17.15 -12.33
CA LEU A 430 -16.56 -17.70 -13.38
C LEU A 430 -16.93 -19.17 -13.13
N SER A 431 -16.08 -19.93 -12.45
CA SER A 431 -16.36 -21.32 -12.06
C SER A 431 -17.19 -21.45 -10.78
N ASP A 432 -17.34 -20.39 -9.98
CA ASP A 432 -18.08 -20.44 -8.73
C ASP A 432 -19.57 -20.71 -8.98
N GLN A 433 -20.05 -21.88 -8.56
CA GLN A 433 -21.44 -22.30 -8.73
C GLN A 433 -22.42 -21.52 -7.86
N ARG A 434 -21.94 -20.82 -6.83
CA ARG A 434 -22.76 -19.96 -5.98
C ARG A 434 -23.19 -18.68 -6.69
N VAL A 435 -22.48 -18.29 -7.75
CA VAL A 435 -22.77 -17.08 -8.53
C VAL A 435 -23.62 -17.45 -9.76
N PRO A 436 -24.87 -16.96 -9.88
CA PRO A 436 -25.75 -17.30 -11.00
C PRO A 436 -25.21 -16.85 -12.37
N ALA A 437 -25.55 -17.61 -13.42
CA ALA A 437 -25.12 -17.32 -14.78
C ALA A 437 -25.54 -15.93 -15.28
N ASP A 438 -26.77 -15.48 -14.96
CA ASP A 438 -27.26 -14.14 -15.33
C ASP A 438 -26.44 -13.02 -14.70
N ARG A 439 -25.95 -13.23 -13.47
CA ARG A 439 -25.10 -12.27 -12.79
C ARG A 439 -23.74 -12.17 -13.47
N LYS A 440 -23.11 -13.30 -13.79
CA LYS A 440 -21.85 -13.35 -14.55
C LYS A 440 -21.98 -12.65 -15.92
N ARG A 441 -23.11 -12.88 -16.63
CA ARG A 441 -23.41 -12.20 -17.90
C ARG A 441 -23.50 -10.69 -17.74
N ARG A 442 -24.29 -10.22 -16.76
CA ARG A 442 -24.45 -8.79 -16.48
C ARG A 442 -23.11 -8.14 -16.13
N PHE A 443 -22.39 -8.75 -15.20
CA PHE A 443 -21.10 -8.27 -14.74
C PHE A 443 -20.10 -8.08 -15.89
N LEU A 444 -19.98 -9.08 -16.79
CA LEU A 444 -19.07 -9.00 -17.94
C LEU A 444 -19.57 -8.04 -19.05
N GLY A 445 -20.87 -7.79 -19.13
CA GLY A 445 -21.49 -6.91 -20.13
C GLY A 445 -21.33 -5.41 -19.84
N GLU A 446 -21.04 -5.03 -18.60
CA GLU A 446 -20.83 -3.65 -18.17
C GLU A 446 -19.46 -3.11 -18.60
N GLU A 447 -19.37 -1.81 -18.90
CA GLU A 447 -18.11 -1.03 -19.05
C GLU A 447 -17.05 -1.63 -20.00
N HIS A 448 -17.50 -2.40 -21.00
CA HIS A 448 -16.61 -3.16 -21.90
C HIS A 448 -15.71 -4.18 -21.19
N ARG A 449 -16.04 -4.62 -19.97
CA ARG A 449 -15.24 -5.55 -19.15
C ARG A 449 -14.90 -6.82 -19.90
N LEU A 450 -15.82 -7.41 -20.65
CA LEU A 450 -15.53 -8.57 -21.49
C LEU A 450 -14.42 -8.32 -22.52
N ALA A 451 -14.41 -7.15 -23.18
CA ALA A 451 -13.38 -6.81 -24.15
C ALA A 451 -12.02 -6.59 -23.47
N ARG A 452 -12.00 -5.93 -22.31
CA ARG A 452 -10.80 -5.71 -21.50
C ARG A 452 -10.22 -7.02 -20.96
N LEU A 453 -11.08 -7.92 -20.49
CA LEU A 453 -10.69 -9.27 -20.10
C LEU A 453 -10.00 -9.99 -21.26
N VAL A 454 -10.60 -9.98 -22.45
CA VAL A 454 -9.99 -10.61 -23.63
C VAL A 454 -8.65 -9.96 -24.01
N ALA A 455 -8.47 -8.65 -23.83
CA ALA A 455 -7.18 -7.99 -24.03
C ALA A 455 -6.10 -8.56 -23.09
N ASN A 456 -6.40 -8.71 -21.79
CA ASN A 456 -5.47 -9.34 -20.85
C ASN A 456 -5.19 -10.82 -21.18
N LEU A 457 -6.21 -11.62 -21.54
CA LEU A 457 -5.98 -13.01 -21.95
C LEU A 457 -5.09 -13.10 -23.20
N ASP A 458 -5.23 -12.16 -24.14
CA ASP A 458 -4.38 -12.10 -25.33
C ASP A 458 -2.94 -11.69 -24.97
N TYR A 459 -2.79 -10.70 -24.08
CA TYR A 459 -1.50 -10.30 -23.54
C TYR A 459 -0.74 -11.47 -22.91
N VAL A 460 -1.38 -12.17 -21.97
CA VAL A 460 -0.83 -13.36 -21.29
C VAL A 460 -0.47 -14.44 -22.31
N ALA A 461 -1.35 -14.73 -23.27
CA ALA A 461 -1.08 -15.74 -24.29
C ALA A 461 0.10 -15.36 -25.20
N ARG A 462 0.30 -14.07 -25.50
CA ARG A 462 1.46 -13.56 -26.26
C ARG A 462 2.75 -13.67 -25.46
N LEU A 463 2.75 -13.31 -24.18
CA LEU A 463 3.92 -13.45 -23.31
C LEU A 463 4.32 -14.91 -23.10
N ALA A 464 3.35 -15.81 -23.04
CA ALA A 464 3.58 -17.24 -22.84
C ALA A 464 4.03 -17.99 -24.12
N ALA A 465 3.77 -17.43 -25.31
CA ALA A 465 3.98 -18.12 -26.58
C ALA A 465 5.44 -18.50 -26.90
N PRO A 466 6.47 -17.66 -26.65
CA PRO A 466 7.86 -17.98 -27.02
C PRO A 466 8.38 -19.27 -26.39
N TYR A 467 8.16 -19.46 -25.09
CA TYR A 467 8.57 -20.68 -24.38
C TYR A 467 7.67 -21.88 -24.68
N ALA A 468 6.37 -21.65 -24.90
CA ALA A 468 5.46 -22.73 -25.30
C ALA A 468 5.83 -23.32 -26.68
N HIS A 469 6.40 -22.50 -27.58
CA HIS A 469 6.86 -22.95 -28.90
C HIS A 469 8.25 -23.60 -28.85
N ASP A 470 9.19 -23.00 -28.12
CA ASP A 470 10.55 -23.52 -27.96
C ASP A 470 11.00 -23.35 -26.49
N PRO A 471 11.01 -24.44 -25.71
CA PRO A 471 11.10 -24.37 -24.25
C PRO A 471 12.55 -24.25 -23.75
N GLY A 472 13.24 -23.18 -24.19
CA GLY A 472 14.56 -22.78 -23.71
C GLY A 472 14.50 -21.74 -22.58
N ALA A 473 15.40 -21.81 -21.60
CA ALA A 473 15.40 -20.95 -20.41
C ALA A 473 15.42 -19.45 -20.73
N THR A 474 16.07 -19.03 -21.83
CA THR A 474 16.13 -17.63 -22.25
C THR A 474 14.84 -17.11 -22.90
N LYS A 475 13.85 -17.97 -23.10
CA LYS A 475 12.53 -17.67 -23.66
C LYS A 475 11.42 -17.60 -22.61
N LEU A 476 11.78 -17.80 -21.34
CA LEU A 476 10.91 -17.56 -20.19
C LEU A 476 10.48 -16.08 -20.11
N VAL A 477 9.44 -15.80 -19.33
CA VAL A 477 9.00 -14.42 -19.06
C VAL A 477 10.08 -13.73 -18.24
N SER A 478 10.64 -12.68 -18.84
CA SER A 478 11.73 -11.88 -18.30
C SER A 478 11.19 -10.70 -17.51
N PHE A 479 11.90 -10.34 -16.45
CA PHE A 479 11.79 -9.00 -15.90
C PHE A 479 12.12 -7.91 -16.94
N PRO A 480 11.56 -6.70 -16.81
CA PRO A 480 11.91 -5.55 -17.63
C PRO A 480 13.36 -5.12 -17.42
N ARG A 481 13.98 -4.50 -18.44
CA ARG A 481 15.31 -3.90 -18.29
C ARG A 481 15.24 -2.63 -17.46
N ALA A 482 16.21 -2.45 -16.57
CA ALA A 482 16.37 -1.19 -15.85
C ALA A 482 16.66 -0.02 -16.82
N PRO A 483 16.15 1.20 -16.57
CA PRO A 483 16.36 2.35 -17.45
C PRO A 483 17.84 2.72 -17.64
N ASP A 484 18.69 2.41 -16.66
CA ASP A 484 20.14 2.63 -16.71
C ASP A 484 20.90 1.56 -17.53
N GLY A 485 20.20 0.52 -17.99
CA GLY A 485 20.74 -0.59 -18.76
C GLY A 485 21.61 -1.57 -17.97
N ARG A 486 21.79 -1.39 -16.65
CA ARG A 486 22.76 -2.15 -15.84
C ARG A 486 22.23 -3.50 -15.33
N GLY A 487 20.93 -3.75 -15.48
CA GLY A 487 20.33 -4.99 -15.02
C GLY A 487 18.84 -5.09 -15.35
N TRP A 488 18.13 -5.78 -14.45
CA TRP A 488 16.70 -6.05 -14.55
C TRP A 488 15.98 -5.41 -13.38
N ILE A 489 14.80 -4.86 -13.64
CA ILE A 489 13.89 -4.38 -12.61
C ILE A 489 13.25 -5.60 -11.97
N SER A 490 13.37 -5.75 -10.66
CA SER A 490 12.68 -6.82 -9.95
C SER A 490 11.18 -6.57 -9.96
N ALA A 491 10.47 -7.27 -10.84
CA ALA A 491 9.08 -7.00 -11.19
C ALA A 491 8.14 -8.14 -10.75
N SER A 492 8.36 -8.70 -9.56
CA SER A 492 7.42 -9.64 -8.91
C SER A 492 7.46 -9.48 -7.38
N TRP A 493 6.62 -10.21 -6.64
CA TRP A 493 6.24 -9.98 -5.23
C TRP A 493 7.35 -9.62 -4.23
N ARG A 494 8.60 -10.03 -4.43
CA ARG A 494 9.71 -9.65 -3.53
C ARG A 494 10.19 -8.21 -3.73
N ASP A 495 9.88 -7.60 -4.87
CA ASP A 495 10.16 -6.21 -5.26
C ASP A 495 11.55 -5.71 -4.83
N SER A 496 12.57 -6.54 -5.09
CA SER A 496 13.92 -6.26 -4.61
C SER A 496 14.98 -6.92 -5.49
N HIS A 497 15.91 -6.10 -5.98
CA HIS A 497 17.05 -6.57 -6.77
C HIS A 497 17.89 -7.60 -6.01
N ALA A 498 18.23 -7.29 -4.76
CA ALA A 498 18.91 -8.22 -3.87
C ALA A 498 18.01 -9.41 -3.51
N GLY A 499 16.70 -9.16 -3.34
CA GLY A 499 15.68 -10.17 -3.10
C GLY A 499 15.71 -11.28 -4.15
N TYR A 500 15.83 -10.96 -5.45
CA TYR A 500 15.94 -11.93 -6.55
C TYR A 500 17.38 -12.30 -6.93
N GLY A 501 18.39 -11.90 -6.15
CA GLY A 501 19.80 -12.17 -6.46
C GLY A 501 20.30 -11.54 -7.77
N GLY A 502 19.64 -10.47 -8.25
CA GLY A 502 19.90 -9.84 -9.53
C GLY A 502 19.47 -10.64 -10.77
N GLY A 503 18.64 -11.67 -10.57
CA GLY A 503 18.14 -12.53 -11.66
C GLY A 503 17.24 -11.82 -12.67
N ARG A 504 17.13 -12.43 -13.85
CA ARG A 504 16.29 -11.98 -14.98
C ARG A 504 14.94 -12.68 -15.00
N PHE A 505 14.92 -13.98 -14.76
CA PHE A 505 13.73 -14.83 -14.87
C PHE A 505 13.37 -15.35 -13.49
N ALA A 506 12.23 -14.94 -12.95
CA ALA A 506 11.81 -15.30 -11.60
C ALA A 506 11.03 -16.62 -11.58
N MET A 507 11.24 -17.44 -10.54
CA MET A 507 10.66 -18.77 -10.42
C MET A 507 9.16 -18.72 -10.15
N ASP A 508 8.74 -17.88 -9.22
CA ASP A 508 7.33 -17.56 -8.93
C ASP A 508 6.51 -17.28 -10.21
N VAL A 509 6.98 -16.37 -11.07
CA VAL A 509 6.32 -16.05 -12.34
C VAL A 509 6.28 -17.27 -13.25
N ASN A 510 7.45 -17.83 -13.56
CA ASN A 510 7.60 -18.78 -14.67
C ASN A 510 7.17 -20.21 -14.35
N VAL A 511 7.25 -20.62 -13.09
CA VAL A 511 6.91 -21.98 -12.64
C VAL A 511 5.53 -22.03 -12.00
N LEU A 512 5.07 -20.93 -11.38
CA LEU A 512 3.78 -20.88 -10.72
C LEU A 512 2.78 -20.09 -11.55
N TRP A 513 2.96 -18.77 -11.73
CA TRP A 513 1.89 -17.94 -12.29
C TRP A 513 1.56 -18.22 -13.75
N VAL A 514 2.54 -18.32 -14.66
CA VAL A 514 2.29 -18.55 -16.10
C VAL A 514 1.48 -19.83 -16.37
N PRO A 515 1.86 -21.03 -15.88
CA PRO A 515 1.08 -22.23 -16.16
C PRO A 515 -0.35 -22.15 -15.60
N HIS A 516 -0.55 -21.60 -14.40
CA HIS A 516 -1.89 -21.44 -13.82
C HIS A 516 -2.74 -20.41 -14.58
N ALA A 517 -2.13 -19.36 -15.12
CA ALA A 517 -2.81 -18.39 -15.97
C ALA A 517 -3.28 -19.02 -17.29
N LEU A 518 -2.47 -19.88 -17.91
CA LEU A 518 -2.85 -20.61 -19.13
C LEU A 518 -3.99 -21.61 -18.87
N GLU A 519 -3.96 -22.34 -17.74
CA GLU A 519 -5.08 -23.18 -17.33
C GLU A 519 -6.37 -22.36 -17.11
N SER A 520 -6.22 -21.20 -16.48
CA SER A 520 -7.31 -20.26 -16.22
C SER A 520 -7.89 -19.69 -17.51
N ILE A 521 -7.07 -19.40 -18.53
CA ILE A 521 -7.55 -19.04 -19.88
C ILE A 521 -8.47 -20.14 -20.44
N GLY A 522 -8.12 -21.42 -20.25
CA GLY A 522 -8.97 -22.55 -20.64
C GLY A 522 -10.34 -22.48 -19.99
N THR A 523 -10.35 -22.43 -18.66
CA THR A 523 -11.54 -22.32 -17.82
C THR A 523 -12.42 -21.12 -18.19
N ILE A 524 -11.81 -19.94 -18.40
CA ILE A 524 -12.54 -18.72 -18.78
C ILE A 524 -13.21 -18.90 -20.14
N LEU A 525 -12.48 -19.40 -21.15
CA LEU A 525 -13.03 -19.62 -22.48
C LEU A 525 -14.21 -20.62 -22.47
N ASP A 526 -14.15 -21.66 -21.62
CA ASP A 526 -15.26 -22.61 -21.45
C ASP A 526 -16.46 -21.95 -20.77
N ALA A 527 -16.21 -21.18 -19.71
CA ALA A 527 -17.26 -20.43 -19.01
C ALA A 527 -17.95 -19.41 -19.93
N LEU A 528 -17.19 -18.67 -20.75
CA LEU A 528 -17.76 -17.74 -21.73
C LEU A 528 -18.66 -18.46 -22.74
N SER A 529 -18.24 -19.63 -23.24
CA SER A 529 -19.06 -20.46 -24.12
C SER A 529 -20.35 -20.93 -23.44
N GLN A 530 -20.27 -21.41 -22.20
CA GLN A 530 -21.43 -21.86 -21.41
C GLN A 530 -22.40 -20.71 -21.10
N LEU A 531 -21.88 -19.50 -20.90
CA LEU A 531 -22.69 -18.29 -20.69
C LEU A 531 -23.32 -17.77 -21.98
N GLY A 532 -22.96 -18.31 -23.15
CA GLY A 532 -23.42 -17.85 -24.46
C GLY A 532 -22.72 -16.58 -24.96
N LEU A 533 -21.58 -16.20 -24.36
CA LEU A 533 -20.83 -14.99 -24.70
C LEU A 533 -19.81 -15.29 -25.81
N LYS A 534 -19.85 -14.50 -26.89
CA LYS A 534 -18.95 -14.63 -28.05
C LYS A 534 -18.13 -13.35 -28.23
N PRO A 535 -17.04 -13.16 -27.47
CA PRO A 535 -16.22 -11.97 -27.63
C PRO A 535 -15.41 -12.01 -28.93
N ALA A 536 -15.03 -10.83 -29.43
CA ALA A 536 -14.06 -10.72 -30.51
C ALA A 536 -12.66 -11.07 -29.96
N ILE A 537 -12.09 -12.18 -30.42
CA ILE A 537 -10.74 -12.63 -30.03
C ILE A 537 -9.74 -12.18 -31.10
N PRO A 538 -8.69 -11.42 -30.74
CA PRO A 538 -7.63 -11.03 -31.68
C PRO A 538 -6.95 -12.24 -32.34
N LYS A 539 -6.42 -12.05 -33.56
CA LYS A 539 -5.59 -13.08 -34.19
C LYS A 539 -4.30 -13.24 -33.38
N GLY A 540 -3.96 -14.46 -32.99
CA GLY A 540 -2.77 -14.74 -32.19
C GLY A 540 -2.89 -16.05 -31.41
N PRO A 541 -2.00 -16.28 -30.43
CA PRO A 541 -2.00 -17.47 -29.59
C PRO A 541 -3.34 -17.73 -28.89
N LEU A 542 -4.02 -16.69 -28.40
CA LEU A 542 -5.33 -16.82 -27.75
C LEU A 542 -6.39 -17.38 -28.72
N ALA A 543 -6.44 -16.89 -29.97
CA ALA A 543 -7.34 -17.43 -30.98
C ALA A 543 -7.06 -18.90 -31.32
N THR A 544 -5.79 -19.33 -31.26
CA THR A 544 -5.44 -20.75 -31.39
C THR A 544 -5.98 -21.54 -30.22
N PHE A 545 -5.80 -21.08 -28.98
CA PHE A 545 -6.31 -21.75 -27.78
C PHE A 545 -7.84 -21.82 -27.71
N ALA A 546 -8.53 -20.82 -28.25
CA ALA A 546 -9.99 -20.80 -28.34
C ALA A 546 -10.54 -21.80 -29.38
N LYS A 547 -9.76 -22.13 -30.42
CA LYS A 547 -10.16 -23.08 -31.49
C LYS A 547 -9.66 -24.50 -31.27
N ASP A 548 -8.47 -24.66 -30.70
CA ASP A 548 -7.81 -25.94 -30.43
C ASP A 548 -7.45 -26.04 -28.95
N ARG A 549 -8.29 -26.74 -28.17
CA ARG A 549 -8.02 -27.01 -26.75
C ARG A 549 -6.79 -27.88 -26.54
N ALA A 550 -6.43 -28.73 -27.49
CA ALA A 550 -5.22 -29.54 -27.39
C ALA A 550 -3.96 -28.68 -27.52
N ALA A 551 -3.99 -27.59 -28.30
CA ALA A 551 -2.89 -26.62 -28.33
C ALA A 551 -2.67 -25.94 -26.98
N LEU A 552 -3.75 -25.53 -26.31
CA LEU A 552 -3.65 -24.97 -24.96
C LEU A 552 -3.10 -25.98 -23.96
N ALA A 553 -3.60 -27.22 -23.98
CA ALA A 553 -3.11 -28.29 -23.10
C ALA A 553 -1.61 -28.58 -23.29
N ARG A 554 -1.12 -28.57 -24.54
CA ARG A 554 0.31 -28.70 -24.85
C ARG A 554 1.13 -27.52 -24.31
N ALA A 555 0.63 -26.30 -24.45
CA ALA A 555 1.28 -25.10 -23.91
C ALA A 555 1.38 -25.17 -22.37
N VAL A 556 0.29 -25.51 -21.69
CA VAL A 556 0.27 -25.72 -20.23
C VAL A 556 1.29 -26.78 -19.80
N ALA A 557 1.30 -27.94 -20.45
CA ALA A 557 2.26 -29.01 -20.13
C ALA A 557 3.72 -28.56 -20.30
N THR A 558 4.00 -27.80 -21.37
CA THR A 558 5.32 -27.23 -21.63
C THR A 558 5.75 -26.27 -20.53
N TRP A 559 4.85 -25.37 -20.12
CA TRP A 559 5.08 -24.40 -19.04
C TRP A 559 5.25 -25.04 -17.66
N LYS A 560 4.47 -26.08 -17.34
CA LYS A 560 4.69 -26.86 -16.10
C LYS A 560 6.08 -27.48 -16.05
N GLY A 561 6.68 -27.80 -17.20
CA GLY A 561 8.05 -28.28 -17.29
C GLY A 561 9.13 -27.23 -16.97
N ALA A 562 8.80 -25.93 -16.90
CA ALA A 562 9.78 -24.85 -16.69
C ALA A 562 10.58 -24.97 -15.38
N GLU A 563 10.01 -25.65 -14.37
CA GLU A 563 10.66 -25.93 -13.09
C GLU A 563 12.09 -26.50 -13.25
N ARG A 564 12.32 -27.34 -14.28
CA ARG A 564 13.62 -27.98 -14.55
C ARG A 564 14.76 -26.97 -14.69
N HIS A 565 14.49 -25.77 -15.20
CA HIS A 565 15.50 -24.73 -15.38
C HIS A 565 15.96 -24.11 -14.06
N PHE A 566 15.11 -24.19 -13.02
CA PHE A 566 15.36 -23.63 -11.70
C PHE A 566 15.99 -24.66 -10.76
N GLN A 567 16.18 -25.92 -11.16
CA GLN A 567 16.76 -26.93 -10.28
C GLN A 567 18.25 -26.65 -10.02
N VAL A 568 18.59 -26.48 -8.75
CA VAL A 568 19.97 -26.40 -8.27
C VAL A 568 20.35 -27.73 -7.65
N THR A 569 21.48 -28.27 -8.09
CA THR A 569 22.08 -29.49 -7.52
C THR A 569 23.51 -29.19 -7.13
N LEU A 570 23.84 -29.36 -5.85
CA LEU A 570 25.18 -29.14 -5.32
C LEU A 570 25.68 -30.42 -4.66
N ALA A 571 26.80 -30.96 -5.15
CA ALA A 571 27.47 -32.09 -4.50
C ALA A 571 27.97 -31.68 -3.10
N GLY A 572 28.05 -32.64 -2.18
CA GLY A 572 28.44 -32.39 -0.77
C GLY A 572 29.75 -31.62 -0.62
N GLY A 573 30.76 -31.93 -1.45
CA GLY A 573 32.03 -31.20 -1.49
C GLY A 573 31.87 -29.71 -1.83
N ALA A 574 31.04 -29.38 -2.83
CA ALA A 574 30.77 -27.99 -3.22
C ALA A 574 29.97 -27.24 -2.14
N VAL A 575 29.07 -27.93 -1.43
CA VAL A 575 28.37 -27.35 -0.28
C VAL A 575 29.36 -27.03 0.84
N ALA A 576 30.24 -27.98 1.19
CA ALA A 576 31.25 -27.79 2.23
C ALA A 576 32.20 -26.63 1.92
N GLU A 577 32.62 -26.49 0.66
CA GLU A 577 33.47 -25.39 0.21
C GLU A 577 32.76 -24.03 0.37
N ARG A 578 31.52 -23.90 -0.14
CA ARG A 578 30.75 -22.64 -0.07
C ARG A 578 30.48 -22.22 1.38
N VAL A 579 30.09 -23.17 2.24
CA VAL A 579 29.89 -22.90 3.67
C VAL A 579 31.20 -22.45 4.32
N SER A 580 32.32 -23.10 4.02
CA SER A 580 33.63 -22.72 4.56
C SER A 580 34.01 -21.30 4.13
N LYS A 581 33.82 -20.96 2.85
CA LYS A 581 34.07 -19.61 2.34
C LYS A 581 33.21 -18.55 3.05
N ARG A 582 31.93 -18.85 3.30
CA ARG A 582 31.05 -17.92 4.03
C ARG A 582 31.47 -17.74 5.48
N VAL A 583 31.77 -18.82 6.20
CA VAL A 583 32.22 -18.75 7.60
C VAL A 583 33.55 -18.00 7.73
N ASN A 584 34.49 -18.23 6.81
CA ASN A 584 35.77 -17.52 6.79
C ASN A 584 35.63 -16.02 6.47
N TRP A 585 34.53 -15.59 5.84
CA TRP A 585 34.26 -14.19 5.57
C TRP A 585 33.69 -13.45 6.79
N LEU A 586 33.12 -14.16 7.78
CA LEU A 586 32.49 -13.55 8.96
C LEU A 586 33.54 -12.99 9.95
N PRO A 587 33.17 -11.97 10.75
CA PRO A 587 33.96 -11.51 11.89
C PRO A 587 34.23 -12.62 12.90
N GLN A 588 35.31 -12.50 13.68
CA GLN A 588 35.79 -13.58 14.57
C GLN A 588 34.71 -14.13 15.53
N PRO A 589 33.91 -13.31 16.25
CA PRO A 589 32.92 -13.86 17.18
C PRO A 589 31.83 -14.68 16.49
N GLU A 590 31.38 -14.25 15.32
CA GLU A 590 30.39 -14.98 14.52
C GLU A 590 31.00 -16.24 13.91
N ARG A 591 32.25 -16.15 13.43
CA ARG A 591 32.98 -17.29 12.89
C ARG A 591 33.11 -18.41 13.92
N ASP A 592 33.56 -18.09 15.13
CA ASP A 592 33.75 -19.06 16.21
C ASP A 592 32.43 -19.77 16.55
N TYR A 593 31.32 -19.01 16.63
CA TYR A 593 29.98 -19.57 16.82
C TYR A 593 29.60 -20.55 15.70
N TRP A 594 29.72 -20.12 14.43
CA TRP A 594 29.32 -20.94 13.29
C TRP A 594 30.24 -22.14 13.06
N GLU A 595 31.52 -22.06 13.44
CA GLU A 595 32.42 -23.22 13.46
C GLU A 595 31.98 -24.26 14.49
N GLY A 596 31.54 -23.83 15.68
CA GLY A 596 30.92 -24.71 16.68
C GLY A 596 29.67 -25.42 16.15
N VAL A 597 28.75 -24.67 15.52
CA VAL A 597 27.54 -25.23 14.88
C VAL A 597 27.91 -26.24 13.79
N ARG A 598 28.93 -25.93 12.96
CA ARG A 598 29.40 -26.82 11.89
C ARG A 598 30.02 -28.10 12.42
N GLY A 599 30.74 -28.05 13.54
CA GLY A 599 31.28 -29.22 14.22
C GLY A 599 30.15 -30.19 14.59
N GLY A 600 29.09 -29.68 15.23
CA GLY A 600 27.90 -30.47 15.57
C GLY A 600 27.15 -31.03 14.34
N ALA A 601 26.94 -30.21 13.31
CA ALA A 601 26.24 -30.62 12.09
C ALA A 601 27.02 -31.70 11.31
N ARG A 602 28.36 -31.58 11.21
CA ARG A 602 29.21 -32.59 10.57
C ARG A 602 29.20 -33.92 11.31
N ALA A 603 29.20 -33.90 12.64
CA ALA A 603 29.07 -35.11 13.45
C ALA A 603 27.73 -35.84 13.19
N GLN A 604 26.69 -35.10 12.80
CA GLN A 604 25.38 -35.63 12.39
C GLN A 604 25.28 -35.95 10.89
N GLY A 605 26.38 -35.87 10.13
CA GLY A 605 26.44 -36.24 8.72
C GLY A 605 26.19 -35.12 7.71
N ALA A 606 26.00 -33.87 8.16
CA ALA A 606 25.76 -32.74 7.26
C ALA A 606 26.95 -32.48 6.31
N GLY A 607 26.67 -32.30 5.02
CA GLY A 607 27.66 -32.00 3.97
C GLY A 607 28.19 -33.22 3.21
N LYS A 608 27.69 -34.43 3.48
CA LYS A 608 27.97 -35.63 2.67
C LYS A 608 27.00 -35.78 1.49
N ASP A 609 25.76 -35.34 1.66
CA ASP A 609 24.69 -35.54 0.69
C ASP A 609 24.67 -34.47 -0.41
N THR A 610 24.06 -34.84 -1.54
CA THR A 610 23.76 -33.89 -2.61
C THR A 610 22.59 -33.02 -2.20
N LEU A 611 22.81 -31.70 -2.16
CA LEU A 611 21.77 -30.72 -1.86
C LEU A 611 21.01 -30.36 -3.14
N ARG A 612 19.67 -30.50 -3.09
CA ARG A 612 18.77 -30.13 -4.19
C ARG A 612 17.70 -29.15 -3.73
N PHE A 613 17.47 -28.09 -4.51
CA PHE A 613 16.42 -27.11 -4.28
C PHE A 613 16.09 -26.34 -5.56
N LEU A 614 14.99 -25.59 -5.55
CA LEU A 614 14.65 -24.65 -6.62
C LEU A 614 15.31 -23.30 -6.37
N ALA A 615 16.07 -22.82 -7.35
CA ALA A 615 16.56 -21.45 -7.41
C ALA A 615 15.40 -20.46 -7.39
N LEU A 616 15.65 -19.33 -6.75
CA LEU A 616 14.72 -18.20 -6.76
C LEU A 616 14.55 -17.57 -8.14
N SER A 617 15.63 -17.52 -8.92
CA SER A 617 15.66 -16.88 -10.23
C SER A 617 16.78 -17.47 -11.10
N LEU A 618 16.71 -17.19 -12.40
CA LEU A 618 17.79 -17.47 -13.35
C LEU A 618 18.48 -16.16 -13.77
N ASP A 619 19.77 -16.25 -14.09
CA ASP A 619 20.53 -15.13 -14.66
C ASP A 619 20.16 -14.85 -16.12
N ALA A 620 20.82 -13.86 -16.74
CA ALA A 620 20.55 -13.47 -18.13
C ALA A 620 20.81 -14.59 -19.16
N ALA A 621 21.65 -15.57 -18.83
CA ALA A 621 21.95 -16.74 -19.66
C ALA A 621 21.02 -17.94 -19.37
N GLY A 622 20.06 -17.78 -18.46
CA GLY A 622 19.12 -18.84 -18.07
C GLY A 622 19.74 -19.87 -17.10
N ARG A 623 20.81 -19.52 -16.38
CA ARG A 623 21.42 -20.38 -15.37
C ARG A 623 20.81 -20.12 -13.99
N PRO A 624 20.49 -21.15 -13.19
CA PRO A 624 19.89 -20.96 -11.89
C PRO A 624 20.86 -20.29 -10.91
N ILE A 625 20.38 -19.24 -10.24
CA ILE A 625 21.09 -18.57 -9.15
C ILE A 625 20.86 -19.38 -7.86
N PRO A 626 21.91 -19.89 -7.17
CA PRO A 626 21.77 -20.88 -6.12
C PRO A 626 21.30 -20.27 -4.78
N ILE A 627 20.11 -19.68 -4.77
CA ILE A 627 19.42 -19.08 -3.63
C ILE A 627 18.13 -19.88 -3.38
N VAL A 628 18.02 -20.47 -2.19
CA VAL A 628 16.79 -21.13 -1.71
C VAL A 628 15.71 -20.07 -1.46
N ASN A 629 14.45 -20.42 -1.70
CA ASN A 629 13.34 -19.50 -1.52
C ASN A 629 12.06 -20.19 -1.03
N THR A 630 11.09 -19.36 -0.66
CA THR A 630 9.79 -19.77 -0.11
C THR A 630 8.67 -19.76 -1.15
N ASP A 631 8.95 -19.37 -2.38
CA ASP A 631 7.94 -19.21 -3.43
C ASP A 631 7.20 -20.52 -3.75
N PRO A 632 7.78 -21.73 -3.64
CA PRO A 632 7.03 -22.97 -3.83
C PRO A 632 5.82 -23.11 -2.89
N ALA A 633 5.80 -22.41 -1.75
CA ALA A 633 4.64 -22.39 -0.86
C ALA A 633 3.41 -21.73 -1.52
N MET A 634 3.61 -20.83 -2.48
CA MET A 634 2.51 -20.20 -3.25
C MET A 634 1.69 -21.25 -4.01
N ALA A 635 2.29 -22.38 -4.41
CA ALA A 635 1.54 -23.47 -5.04
C ALA A 635 0.46 -24.05 -4.10
N LEU A 636 0.60 -23.94 -2.77
CA LEU A 636 -0.45 -24.36 -1.82
C LEU A 636 -1.69 -23.47 -1.87
N LEU A 637 -1.56 -22.22 -2.34
CA LEU A 637 -2.68 -21.31 -2.55
C LEU A 637 -3.44 -21.61 -3.84
N LEU A 638 -2.72 -22.05 -4.87
CA LEU A 638 -3.24 -22.20 -6.22
C LEU A 638 -3.79 -23.61 -6.50
N ASP A 639 -3.13 -24.64 -5.96
CA ASP A 639 -3.46 -26.05 -6.16
C ASP A 639 -3.85 -26.74 -4.85
N PRO A 640 -4.82 -27.68 -4.86
CA PRO A 640 -4.93 -28.70 -3.82
C PRO A 640 -3.76 -29.68 -3.96
N LEU A 641 -2.62 -29.38 -3.34
CA LEU A 641 -1.43 -30.21 -3.42
C LEU A 641 -1.59 -31.51 -2.60
N GLY A 642 -1.29 -32.66 -3.22
CA GLY A 642 -1.16 -33.94 -2.52
C GLY A 642 -0.03 -33.91 -1.48
N ARG A 643 -0.12 -34.78 -0.45
CA ARG A 643 0.80 -34.78 0.72
C ARG A 643 2.29 -34.78 0.37
N ASP A 644 2.69 -35.44 -0.72
CA ASP A 644 4.11 -35.55 -1.12
C ASP A 644 4.65 -34.24 -1.73
N ARG A 645 3.86 -33.54 -2.55
CA ARG A 645 4.21 -32.18 -3.02
C ARG A 645 4.29 -31.20 -1.86
N THR A 646 3.39 -31.31 -0.88
CA THR A 646 3.40 -30.49 0.35
C THR A 646 4.63 -30.73 1.24
N ARG A 647 5.26 -31.91 1.17
CA ARG A 647 6.51 -32.18 1.91
C ARG A 647 7.73 -31.56 1.21
N ILE A 648 7.78 -31.61 -0.12
CA ILE A 648 8.85 -31.00 -0.94
C ILE A 648 8.83 -29.47 -0.83
N THR A 649 7.65 -28.85 -0.74
CA THR A 649 7.53 -27.39 -0.51
C THR A 649 7.94 -26.94 0.89
N ARG A 650 8.06 -27.87 1.86
CA ARG A 650 8.42 -27.57 3.26
C ARG A 650 9.88 -27.85 3.62
N ARG A 651 10.64 -28.60 2.81
CA ARG A 651 12.04 -28.95 3.11
C ARG A 651 12.88 -29.08 1.82
N PRO A 652 14.11 -28.52 1.77
CA PRO A 652 15.11 -28.98 0.80
C PRO A 652 15.35 -30.48 0.98
N SER A 653 15.43 -31.25 -0.11
CA SER A 653 15.65 -32.69 -0.03
C SER A 653 17.15 -33.01 -0.06
N CYS A 654 17.62 -33.72 0.96
CA CYS A 654 18.88 -34.46 0.91
C CYS A 654 18.52 -35.89 0.51
N GLY A 655 18.95 -36.31 -0.67
CA GLY A 655 18.84 -37.70 -1.09
C GLY A 655 20.17 -38.41 -0.86
N ALA A 656 20.12 -39.61 -0.25
CA ALA A 656 21.21 -40.57 -0.40
C ALA A 656 21.28 -40.94 -1.89
N GLY A 657 22.46 -40.80 -2.49
CA GLY A 657 22.70 -41.35 -3.82
C GLY A 657 22.43 -42.85 -3.80
N THR A 658 21.79 -43.34 -4.87
CA THR A 658 21.68 -44.77 -5.17
C THR A 658 23.00 -45.51 -5.04
#